data_AF-A0A7X8V2J8-F1
#
_entry.id   AF-A0A7X8V2J8-F1
#
_cell.length_a   1.000
_cell.length_b   1.000
_cell.length_c   1.000
_cell.angle_alpha   90.00
_cell.angle_beta   90.00
_cell.angle_gamma   90.00
#
_symmetry.space_group_name_H-M   'P 1'
#
loop_
_entity.id
_entity.type
_entity.pdbx_description
1 polymer ?
#
loop_
_entity_poly.entity_id
_entity_poly.type
_entity_poly.pdbx_seq_one_letter_code
_entity_poly.pdbx_strand_id
1 'polypeptide(L)'
;MREKESAEQLLAILKERAKELNCMYQVEEVLGNRRLSLAEIFEEIIRIIPSGWQYPEICRARIVFENKSFQSPDYQATPWTDRCEIRVDEKTVGSLEVTYLKKVPPQEDGFFLEKERKLIRTIADRIGQTILHRQMEQILREWENAGTALTGEKEAGREWQVIIDLLHQTDPDLLAYLCRKMINYLAKSGVAEAAEIIRAHAPTGFPDDRGQAGGSSEENYPLVKQPLESIARMSERTFQVAAANLSDQEITLCLQRWITEQKAYFLIKAVDRPETPLAEIIEAVTRYRNMAGGRENLYSPTERWLKVSLFSRFFTDQLDVVKVAKQYIEVGDFSEIVKRIIYPPGSHGRLGGKSTGLFLASQILRKAAEHIPGFIPPAVPKTWYICTDASTDFLHYNNLEDLNEQKYKDLFEIRIEYPHIIQLMKNSRFPPWFVQSLSMALDDFGERPLIVRSSSLLEDRMGAAFSGKYKSLFLANQGPKQKRLEALMDAIAEIYASLFSPDSIQYRREHGLLDFHEEMGIMIQEVVGTRIGRYFLPFFAGVAFSNNEFRWSPRLKREDGLVRLTPGLGTRAVDRLSDDFPVLIAPGQPGLRVNTTPEEILRYSPKKVDLINLEKEVFETVPVKDLVAEYGRARAREEIPNLYQLISVHREG
;
A
#
# COMPACT_ATOMS: atom_id res chain seq x y z
N MET A 1 21.44 27.93 -30.54
CA MET A 1 21.65 28.70 -29.28
C MET A 1 20.66 28.26 -28.21
N ARG A 2 19.34 28.31 -28.46
CA ARG A 2 18.29 27.88 -27.51
C ARG A 2 18.39 26.44 -26.99
N GLU A 3 18.80 25.47 -27.80
CA GLU A 3 18.99 24.07 -27.34
C GLU A 3 20.20 23.90 -26.40
N LYS A 4 21.25 24.70 -26.59
CA LYS A 4 22.43 24.70 -25.71
C LYS A 4 22.12 25.35 -24.36
N GLU A 5 21.39 26.46 -24.38
CA GLU A 5 20.91 27.14 -23.16
C GLU A 5 19.94 26.25 -22.36
N SER A 6 19.05 25.49 -23.02
CA SER A 6 18.14 24.55 -22.37
C SER A 6 18.86 23.36 -21.72
N ALA A 7 19.88 22.81 -22.38
CA ALA A 7 20.70 21.73 -21.82
C ALA A 7 21.56 22.20 -20.63
N GLU A 8 22.12 23.41 -20.69
CA GLU A 8 22.88 24.02 -19.59
C GLU A 8 21.98 24.33 -18.38
N GLN A 9 20.76 24.81 -18.60
CA GLN A 9 19.76 25.01 -17.55
C GLN A 9 19.32 23.68 -16.90
N LEU A 10 19.10 22.63 -17.69
CA LEU A 10 18.75 21.30 -17.17
C LEU A 10 19.90 20.70 -16.35
N LEU A 11 21.14 20.83 -16.83
CA LEU A 11 22.34 20.42 -16.10
C LEU A 11 22.52 21.18 -14.78
N ALA A 12 22.21 22.47 -14.75
CA ALA A 12 22.23 23.26 -13.51
C ALA A 12 21.17 22.78 -12.52
N ILE A 13 19.94 22.53 -12.97
CA ILE A 13 18.85 21.99 -12.13
C ILE A 13 19.21 20.61 -11.55
N LEU A 14 19.80 19.73 -12.37
CA LEU A 14 20.22 18.39 -11.94
C LEU A 14 21.37 18.46 -10.92
N LYS A 15 22.33 19.37 -11.10
CA LYS A 15 23.43 19.58 -10.14
C LYS A 15 22.93 20.08 -8.79
N GLU A 16 22.03 21.06 -8.77
CA GLU A 16 21.43 21.54 -7.52
C GLU A 16 20.59 20.44 -6.85
N ARG A 17 19.86 19.64 -7.63
CA ARG A 17 19.10 18.50 -7.09
C ARG A 17 20.01 17.41 -6.51
N ALA A 18 21.17 17.15 -7.12
CA ALA A 18 22.15 16.21 -6.61
C ALA A 18 22.77 16.67 -5.29
N LYS A 19 23.04 17.98 -5.14
CA LYS A 19 23.51 18.56 -3.87
C LYS A 19 22.49 18.39 -2.74
N GLU A 20 21.23 18.72 -3.00
CA GLU A 20 20.13 18.57 -2.02
C GLU A 20 20.01 17.11 -1.54
N LEU A 21 19.99 16.16 -2.48
CA LEU A 21 19.87 14.73 -2.17
C LEU A 21 21.09 14.19 -1.42
N ASN A 22 22.30 14.59 -1.82
CA ASN A 22 23.52 14.16 -1.15
C ASN A 22 23.61 14.72 0.28
N CYS A 23 23.25 16.00 0.47
CA CYS A 23 23.17 16.61 1.80
C CYS A 23 22.16 15.86 2.68
N MET A 24 20.95 15.57 2.17
CA MET A 24 19.96 14.80 2.92
C MET A 24 20.44 13.40 3.26
N TYR A 25 21.07 12.69 2.31
CA TYR A 25 21.61 11.35 2.55
C TYR A 25 22.67 11.35 3.66
N GLN A 26 23.59 12.32 3.64
CA GLN A 26 24.63 12.46 4.67
C GLN A 26 24.03 12.83 6.03
N VAL A 27 23.03 13.71 6.06
CA VAL A 27 22.29 14.03 7.29
C VAL A 27 21.60 12.78 7.84
N GLU A 28 20.93 11.99 7.00
CA GLU A 28 20.30 10.73 7.41
C GLU A 28 21.31 9.71 7.95
N GLU A 29 22.48 9.57 7.32
CA GLU A 29 23.53 8.67 7.77
C GLU A 29 24.02 9.04 9.18
N VAL A 30 24.22 10.33 9.45
CA VAL A 30 24.61 10.85 10.77
C VAL A 30 23.48 10.66 11.79
N LEU A 31 22.23 11.01 11.43
CA LEU A 31 21.07 10.85 12.31
C LEU A 31 20.79 9.39 12.66
N GLY A 32 21.03 8.47 11.71
CA GLY A 32 20.91 7.02 11.89
C GLY A 32 22.05 6.38 12.69
N ASN A 33 23.15 7.09 12.93
CA ASN A 33 24.31 6.55 13.63
C ASN A 33 24.07 6.50 15.15
N ARG A 34 23.79 5.29 15.65
CA ARG A 34 23.49 5.03 17.07
C ARG A 34 24.68 5.15 18.02
N ARG A 35 25.91 5.33 17.52
CA ARG A 35 27.12 5.43 18.36
C ARG A 35 27.45 6.86 18.78
N LEU A 36 26.97 7.84 18.03
CA LEU A 36 27.21 9.26 18.30
C LEU A 36 26.22 9.78 19.34
N SER A 37 26.64 10.70 20.21
CA SER A 37 25.77 11.50 21.06
C SER A 37 25.00 12.56 20.25
N LEU A 38 23.95 13.16 20.84
CA LEU A 38 23.22 14.25 20.17
C LEU A 38 24.13 15.45 19.86
N ALA A 39 25.09 15.75 20.74
CA ALA A 39 26.07 16.81 20.54
C ALA A 39 26.96 16.54 19.31
N GLU A 40 27.51 15.32 19.21
CA GLU A 40 28.34 14.91 18.06
C GLU A 40 27.52 14.89 16.75
N ILE A 41 26.26 14.47 16.81
CA ILE A 41 25.35 14.56 15.66
C ILE A 41 25.18 16.01 15.20
N PHE A 42 24.92 16.94 16.13
CA PHE A 42 24.75 18.35 15.76
C PHE A 42 26.03 18.94 15.17
N GLU A 43 27.20 18.56 15.68
CA GLU A 43 28.50 18.97 15.14
C GLU A 43 28.78 18.45 13.73
N GLU A 44 28.34 17.24 13.40
CA GLU A 44 28.48 16.69 12.05
C GLU A 44 27.45 17.29 11.09
N ILE A 45 26.20 17.49 11.53
CA ILE A 45 25.14 18.09 10.69
C ILE A 45 25.50 19.50 10.26
N ILE A 46 26.01 20.35 11.16
CA ILE A 46 26.42 21.72 10.82
C ILE A 46 27.58 21.75 9.80
N ARG A 47 28.41 20.70 9.71
CA ARG A 47 29.46 20.57 8.69
C ARG A 47 28.90 20.12 7.33
N ILE A 48 27.82 19.33 7.34
CA ILE A 48 27.19 18.79 6.14
C ILE A 48 26.30 19.84 5.45
N ILE A 49 25.53 20.61 6.21
CA ILE A 49 24.52 21.55 5.70
C ILE A 49 25.04 22.44 4.56
N PRO A 50 26.23 23.07 4.63
CA PRO A 50 26.73 23.91 3.55
C PRO A 50 26.74 23.23 2.17
N SER A 51 26.97 21.91 2.10
CA SER A 51 27.04 21.17 0.84
C SER A 51 25.72 21.11 0.06
N GLY A 52 24.58 21.28 0.75
CA GLY A 52 23.24 21.24 0.17
C GLY A 52 22.71 22.58 -0.34
N TRP A 53 23.46 23.66 -0.13
CA TRP A 53 23.06 25.03 -0.50
C TRP A 53 23.71 25.50 -1.80
N GLN A 54 23.15 26.54 -2.40
CA GLN A 54 23.57 27.10 -3.69
C GLN A 54 25.03 27.59 -3.64
N TYR A 55 25.44 28.19 -2.52
CA TYR A 55 26.80 28.70 -2.30
C TYR A 55 27.47 28.06 -1.07
N PRO A 56 27.94 26.79 -1.16
CA PRO A 56 28.50 26.04 -0.02
C PRO A 56 29.69 26.75 0.66
N GLU A 57 30.57 27.37 -0.12
CA GLU A 57 31.78 28.04 0.35
C GLU A 57 31.52 29.17 1.36
N ILE A 58 30.39 29.86 1.23
CA ILE A 58 30.01 30.98 2.10
C ILE A 58 28.81 30.64 3.00
N CYS A 59 28.28 29.42 2.94
CA CYS A 59 27.20 28.95 3.78
C CYS A 59 27.74 28.46 5.14
N ARG A 60 27.08 28.86 6.23
CA ARG A 60 27.38 28.40 7.60
C ARG A 60 26.09 28.07 8.32
N ALA A 61 26.13 27.07 9.20
CA ALA A 61 24.97 26.63 9.96
C ALA A 61 25.21 26.70 11.48
N ARG A 62 24.12 26.91 12.21
CA ARG A 62 24.05 26.88 13.67
C ARG A 62 22.82 26.12 14.14
N ILE A 63 23.00 25.20 15.09
CA ILE A 63 21.92 24.52 15.80
C ILE A 63 21.93 25.00 17.25
N VAL A 64 20.75 25.40 17.74
CA VAL A 64 20.53 25.72 19.16
C VAL A 64 19.59 24.66 19.74
N PHE A 65 20.02 23.99 20.81
CA PHE A 65 19.25 22.94 21.49
C PHE A 65 19.46 23.04 23.00
N GLU A 66 18.38 23.13 23.80
CA GLU A 66 18.41 23.20 25.27
C GLU A 66 19.48 24.18 25.83
N ASN A 67 19.48 25.42 25.34
CA ASN A 67 20.45 26.48 25.68
C ASN A 67 21.92 26.20 25.31
N LYS A 68 22.22 25.15 24.54
CA LYS A 68 23.54 24.91 23.94
C LYS A 68 23.52 25.28 22.46
N SER A 69 24.59 25.92 22.00
CA SER A 69 24.75 26.35 20.61
C SER A 69 25.89 25.58 19.95
N PHE A 70 25.61 24.93 18.82
CA PHE A 70 26.54 24.20 17.97
C PHE A 70 26.67 24.97 16.66
N GLN A 71 27.88 25.41 16.30
CA GLN A 71 28.08 26.32 15.17
C GLN A 71 29.26 25.90 14.31
N SER A 72 29.14 26.13 13.01
CA SER A 72 30.21 25.90 12.04
C SER A 72 31.43 26.78 12.36
N PRO A 73 32.66 26.37 12.00
CA PRO A 73 33.83 27.26 12.06
C PRO A 73 33.56 28.55 11.27
N ASP A 74 33.90 29.70 11.85
CA ASP A 74 33.67 31.05 11.30
C ASP A 74 32.19 31.47 11.15
N TYR A 75 31.27 30.88 11.91
CA TYR A 75 29.88 31.33 11.94
C TYR A 75 29.77 32.80 12.41
N GLN A 76 29.10 33.63 11.62
CA GLN A 76 28.73 34.99 11.97
C GLN A 76 27.27 35.22 11.56
N ALA A 77 26.45 35.73 12.48
CA ALA A 77 25.07 36.08 12.17
C ALA A 77 25.07 37.28 11.20
N THR A 78 24.57 37.06 9.99
CA THR A 78 24.40 38.11 8.97
C THR A 78 22.91 38.38 8.70
N PRO A 79 22.57 39.49 8.02
CA PRO A 79 21.20 39.73 7.55
C PRO A 79 20.68 38.68 6.55
N TRP A 80 21.54 37.81 6.01
CA TRP A 80 21.20 36.78 5.02
C TRP A 80 21.05 35.42 5.70
N THR A 81 20.19 35.35 6.72
CA THR A 81 19.98 34.16 7.55
C THR A 81 18.55 33.64 7.39
N ASP A 82 18.43 32.33 7.19
CA ASP A 82 17.17 31.59 7.31
C ASP A 82 17.16 30.79 8.62
N ARG A 83 15.98 30.69 9.24
CA ARG A 83 15.80 30.07 10.55
C ARG A 83 14.58 29.18 10.55
N CYS A 84 14.77 27.94 11.00
CA CYS A 84 13.71 26.98 11.22
C CYS A 84 13.69 26.52 12.69
N GLU A 85 12.50 26.41 13.26
CA GLU A 85 12.33 25.81 14.59
C GLU A 85 12.52 24.29 14.52
N ILE A 86 13.16 23.72 15.53
CA ILE A 86 13.22 22.27 15.74
C ILE A 86 12.10 21.92 16.72
N ARG A 87 11.13 21.12 16.27
CA ARG A 87 9.95 20.74 17.06
C ARG A 87 9.94 19.26 17.39
N VAL A 88 9.56 18.94 18.62
CA VAL A 88 9.29 17.59 19.11
C VAL A 88 7.87 17.59 19.66
N ASP A 89 6.98 16.81 19.03
CA ASP A 89 5.55 16.73 19.37
C ASP A 89 4.88 18.10 19.57
N GLU A 90 4.99 18.96 18.55
CA GLU A 90 4.50 20.35 18.51
C GLU A 90 5.19 21.34 19.49
N LYS A 91 6.08 20.88 20.37
CA LYS A 91 6.88 21.73 21.26
C LYS A 91 8.21 22.12 20.63
N THR A 92 8.50 23.42 20.58
CA THR A 92 9.80 23.92 20.11
C THR A 92 10.89 23.63 21.14
N VAL A 93 11.85 22.79 20.77
CA VAL A 93 13.00 22.36 21.61
C VAL A 93 14.32 23.04 21.21
N GLY A 94 14.34 23.68 20.04
CA GLY A 94 15.53 24.32 19.49
C GLY A 94 15.28 25.06 18.19
N SER A 95 16.36 25.49 17.53
CA SER A 95 16.28 26.04 16.18
C SER A 95 17.53 25.74 15.36
N LEU A 96 17.33 25.52 14.05
CA LEU A 96 18.37 25.42 13.04
C LEU A 96 18.42 26.73 12.24
N GLU A 97 19.61 27.27 12.09
CA GLU A 97 19.87 28.49 11.35
C GLU A 97 20.92 28.24 10.27
N VAL A 98 20.69 28.83 9.09
CA VAL A 98 21.62 28.79 7.96
C VAL A 98 21.85 30.21 7.46
N THR A 99 23.10 30.60 7.31
CA THR A 99 23.49 31.97 6.97
C THR A 99 24.55 31.99 5.86
N TYR A 100 24.46 32.99 4.98
CA TYR A 100 25.53 33.31 4.04
C TYR A 100 26.47 34.37 4.65
N LEU A 101 27.79 34.23 4.47
CA LEU A 101 28.79 35.18 5.01
C LEU A 101 28.97 36.44 4.13
N LYS A 102 28.47 36.41 2.90
CA LYS A 102 28.56 37.51 1.93
C LYS A 102 27.19 37.75 1.30
N LYS A 103 26.99 38.96 0.76
CA LYS A 103 25.78 39.32 0.04
C LYS A 103 25.62 38.42 -1.19
N VAL A 104 24.52 37.69 -1.26
CA VAL A 104 24.11 36.89 -2.42
C VAL A 104 22.99 37.59 -3.20
N PRO A 105 22.79 37.28 -4.49
CA PRO A 105 21.71 37.85 -5.28
C PRO A 105 20.33 37.57 -4.63
N PRO A 106 19.43 38.57 -4.54
CA PRO A 106 18.09 38.37 -4.00
C PRO A 106 17.26 37.48 -4.94
N GLN A 107 16.49 36.58 -4.34
CA GLN A 107 15.46 35.74 -4.96
C GLN A 107 14.07 36.36 -4.70
N GLU A 108 13.02 35.86 -5.37
CA GLU A 108 11.65 36.40 -5.28
C GLU A 108 11.15 36.57 -3.83
N ASP A 109 11.60 35.71 -2.90
CA ASP A 109 11.14 35.70 -1.51
C ASP A 109 12.26 35.81 -0.45
N GLY A 110 13.46 36.29 -0.80
CA GLY A 110 14.58 36.44 0.17
C GLY A 110 15.95 36.12 -0.43
N PHE A 111 16.85 35.50 0.33
CA PHE A 111 18.22 35.16 -0.12
C PHE A 111 18.43 33.68 -0.42
N PHE A 112 17.43 32.84 -0.12
CA PHE A 112 17.44 31.40 -0.29
C PHE A 112 16.39 30.96 -1.30
N LEU A 113 16.74 29.96 -2.12
CA LEU A 113 15.83 29.29 -3.04
C LEU A 113 14.71 28.59 -2.28
N GLU A 114 13.54 28.44 -2.90
CA GLU A 114 12.40 27.73 -2.29
C GLU A 114 12.78 26.31 -1.84
N LYS A 115 13.61 25.62 -2.63
CA LYS A 115 14.12 24.29 -2.32
C LYS A 115 15.04 24.25 -1.10
N GLU A 116 15.87 25.27 -0.89
CA GLU A 116 16.74 25.40 0.30
C GLU A 116 15.91 25.60 1.57
N ARG A 117 14.82 26.37 1.48
CA ARG A 117 13.88 26.55 2.62
C ARG A 117 13.10 25.28 2.92
N LYS A 118 12.83 24.46 1.91
CA LYS A 118 12.25 23.13 2.11
C LYS A 118 13.28 22.21 2.77
N LEU A 119 14.54 22.28 2.33
CA LEU A 119 15.64 21.48 2.86
C LEU A 119 15.91 21.77 4.35
N ILE A 120 16.04 23.04 4.77
CA ILE A 120 16.25 23.39 6.20
C ILE A 120 15.09 22.90 7.07
N ARG A 121 13.84 23.00 6.58
CA ARG A 121 12.66 22.49 7.28
C ARG A 121 12.71 20.97 7.43
N THR A 122 13.01 20.26 6.35
CA THR A 122 13.15 18.80 6.37
C THR A 122 14.26 18.37 7.35
N ILE A 123 15.41 19.05 7.33
CA ILE A 123 16.51 18.74 8.27
C ILE A 123 16.08 19.00 9.72
N ALA A 124 15.43 20.14 10.00
CA ALA A 124 14.93 20.46 11.33
C ALA A 124 13.91 19.43 11.85
N ASP A 125 12.99 18.98 10.99
CA ASP A 125 12.01 17.94 11.30
C ASP A 125 12.70 16.59 11.60
N ARG A 126 13.70 16.19 10.80
CA ARG A 126 14.45 14.94 11.03
C ARG A 126 15.30 14.97 12.29
N ILE A 127 15.88 16.13 12.63
CA ILE A 127 16.53 16.34 13.92
C ILE A 127 15.52 16.15 15.07
N GLY A 128 14.34 16.79 14.98
CA GLY A 128 13.27 16.64 15.98
C GLY A 128 12.84 15.18 16.15
N GLN A 129 12.60 14.47 15.05
CA GLN A 129 12.25 13.04 15.08
C GLN A 129 13.35 12.17 15.72
N THR A 130 14.62 12.47 15.46
CA THR A 130 15.76 11.70 16.01
C THR A 130 15.93 11.95 17.50
N ILE A 131 15.73 13.19 17.97
CA ILE A 131 15.71 13.52 19.41
C ILE A 131 14.62 12.70 20.11
N LEU A 132 13.40 12.70 19.57
CA LEU A 132 12.28 11.93 20.12
C LEU A 132 12.61 10.42 20.15
N HIS A 133 13.17 9.89 19.06
CA HIS A 133 13.53 8.48 18.97
C HIS A 133 14.57 8.09 20.02
N ARG A 134 15.60 8.92 20.21
CA ARG A 134 16.67 8.67 21.19
C ARG A 134 16.21 8.82 22.63
N GLN A 135 15.36 9.80 22.92
CA GLN A 135 14.72 9.92 24.23
C GLN A 135 13.90 8.65 24.55
N MET A 136 13.13 8.15 23.57
CA MET A 136 12.37 6.92 23.73
C MET A 136 13.25 5.67 23.87
N GLU A 137 14.35 5.56 23.11
CA GLU A 137 15.31 4.46 23.26
C GLU A 137 16.03 4.50 24.61
N GLN A 138 16.36 5.70 25.12
CA GLN A 138 16.99 5.84 26.42
C GLN A 138 16.04 5.42 27.54
N ILE A 139 14.77 5.83 27.47
CA ILE A 139 13.70 5.36 28.36
C ILE A 139 13.59 3.82 28.32
N LEU A 140 13.66 3.22 27.13
CA LEU A 140 13.62 1.77 26.96
C LEU A 140 14.88 1.04 27.46
N ARG A 141 16.07 1.65 27.35
CA ARG A 141 17.31 1.06 27.88
C ARG A 141 17.41 1.18 29.39
N GLU A 142 16.96 2.28 29.96
CA GLU A 142 16.78 2.44 31.41
C GLU A 142 15.78 1.40 31.93
N TRP A 143 14.74 1.09 31.13
CA TRP A 143 13.80 -0.01 31.37
C TRP A 143 14.43 -1.42 31.28
N GLU A 144 15.24 -1.73 30.26
CA GLU A 144 15.92 -3.05 30.12
C GLU A 144 16.99 -3.28 31.20
N ASN A 145 17.72 -2.23 31.59
CA ASN A 145 18.71 -2.28 32.66
C ASN A 145 18.07 -2.35 34.05
N ALA A 146 16.91 -1.71 34.26
CA ALA A 146 16.10 -1.93 35.45
C ALA A 146 15.58 -3.37 35.50
N GLY A 147 15.06 -3.90 34.39
CA GLY A 147 14.55 -5.28 34.30
C GLY A 147 15.61 -6.37 34.50
N THR A 148 16.89 -6.12 34.20
CA THR A 148 18.00 -7.08 34.41
C THR A 148 18.69 -6.97 35.78
N ALA A 149 18.62 -5.82 36.45
CA ALA A 149 19.12 -5.65 37.82
C ALA A 149 18.13 -6.12 38.90
N LEU A 150 16.86 -6.37 38.55
CA LEU A 150 15.75 -6.67 39.47
C LEU A 150 15.38 -8.16 39.53
N THR A 151 16.34 -9.10 39.43
CA THR A 151 16.12 -10.51 39.79
C THR A 151 16.14 -10.74 41.30
N GLY A 152 15.37 -9.93 42.03
CA GLY A 152 15.09 -10.09 43.45
C GLY A 152 13.58 -9.99 43.66
N GLU A 153 12.96 -11.07 44.13
CA GLU A 153 11.51 -11.29 44.27
C GLU A 153 10.74 -10.27 45.16
N LYS A 154 11.36 -9.15 45.58
CA LYS A 154 10.78 -8.15 46.48
C LYS A 154 10.45 -6.78 45.87
N GLU A 155 10.80 -6.49 44.62
CA GLU A 155 10.61 -5.14 44.02
C GLU A 155 9.79 -5.08 42.71
N ALA A 156 9.22 -6.20 42.25
CA ALA A 156 8.33 -6.23 41.08
C ALA A 156 7.04 -5.38 41.23
N GLY A 157 6.75 -4.89 42.45
CA GLY A 157 5.55 -4.09 42.73
C GLY A 157 5.63 -2.59 42.41
N ARG A 158 6.74 -2.10 41.83
CA ARG A 158 6.94 -0.65 41.56
C ARG A 158 7.21 -0.30 40.10
N GLU A 159 7.23 -1.27 39.19
CA GLU A 159 7.56 -1.02 37.77
C GLU A 159 6.64 0.02 37.13
N TRP A 160 5.32 -0.11 37.31
CA TRP A 160 4.38 0.85 36.74
C TRP A 160 4.48 2.23 37.38
N GLN A 161 4.86 2.34 38.66
CA GLN A 161 5.05 3.62 39.36
C GLN A 161 6.20 4.40 38.71
N VAL A 162 7.31 3.72 38.43
CA VAL A 162 8.45 4.30 37.71
C VAL A 162 8.04 4.78 36.32
N ILE A 163 7.21 4.01 35.61
CA ILE A 163 6.68 4.41 34.28
C ILE A 163 5.88 5.72 34.38
N ILE A 164 4.98 5.83 35.35
CA ILE A 164 4.14 7.02 35.52
C ILE A 164 4.96 8.23 35.96
N ASP A 165 5.89 8.06 36.88
CA ASP A 165 6.77 9.14 37.37
C ASP A 165 7.68 9.69 36.25
N LEU A 166 8.18 8.81 35.39
CA LEU A 166 8.97 9.20 34.22
C LEU A 166 8.11 9.99 33.21
N LEU A 167 6.93 9.46 32.86
CA LEU A 167 6.02 10.11 31.91
C LEU A 167 5.51 11.46 32.42
N HIS A 168 5.34 11.63 33.72
CA HIS A 168 5.04 12.92 34.34
C HIS A 168 6.06 14.00 33.99
N GLN A 169 7.33 13.63 33.77
CA GLN A 169 8.43 14.56 33.47
C GLN A 169 8.74 14.64 31.97
N THR A 170 8.58 13.53 31.24
CA THR A 170 9.02 13.43 29.84
C THR A 170 7.90 13.63 28.83
N ASP A 171 6.69 13.13 29.10
CA ASP A 171 5.60 13.06 28.11
C ASP A 171 4.20 13.11 28.79
N PRO A 172 3.71 14.33 29.13
CA PRO A 172 2.42 14.53 29.78
C PRO A 172 1.21 14.11 28.94
N ASP A 173 1.33 14.12 27.61
CA ASP A 173 0.24 13.77 26.70
C ASP A 173 0.05 12.25 26.63
N LEU A 174 1.15 11.48 26.57
CA LEU A 174 1.11 10.04 26.73
C LEU A 174 0.54 9.64 28.09
N LEU A 175 0.94 10.33 29.16
CA LEU A 175 0.39 10.11 30.49
C LEU A 175 -1.14 10.33 30.50
N ALA A 176 -1.62 11.46 29.99
CA ALA A 176 -3.06 11.75 29.91
C ALA A 176 -3.83 10.65 29.15
N TYR A 177 -3.25 10.16 28.05
CA TYR A 177 -3.80 9.04 27.29
C TYR A 177 -3.88 7.75 28.13
N LEU A 178 -2.81 7.38 28.84
CA LEU A 178 -2.77 6.19 29.68
C LEU A 178 -3.74 6.28 30.85
N CYS A 179 -3.87 7.44 31.50
CA CYS A 179 -4.87 7.69 32.54
C CYS A 179 -6.29 7.46 32.01
N ARG A 180 -6.61 8.03 30.85
CA ARG A 180 -7.92 7.85 30.22
C ARG A 180 -8.18 6.38 29.87
N LYS A 181 -7.18 5.63 29.43
CA LYS A 181 -7.33 4.19 29.16
C LYS A 181 -7.52 3.39 30.45
N MET A 182 -6.75 3.70 31.49
CA MET A 182 -6.80 3.04 32.80
C MET A 182 -8.15 3.24 33.48
N ILE A 183 -8.65 4.47 33.54
CA ILE A 183 -9.91 4.76 34.22
C ILE A 183 -11.10 4.06 33.53
N ASN A 184 -11.09 4.01 32.20
CA ASN A 184 -12.08 3.27 31.42
C ASN A 184 -11.97 1.76 31.59
N TYR A 185 -10.74 1.24 31.77
CA TYR A 185 -10.52 -0.18 32.06
C TYR A 185 -11.08 -0.54 33.45
N LEU A 186 -10.74 0.23 34.49
CA LEU A 186 -11.24 0.04 35.85
C LEU A 186 -12.75 0.11 35.94
N ALA A 187 -13.38 1.09 35.28
CA ALA A 187 -14.83 1.22 35.22
C ALA A 187 -15.50 0.00 34.55
N LYS A 188 -14.92 -0.52 33.45
CA LYS A 188 -15.40 -1.74 32.79
C LYS A 188 -15.21 -3.00 33.63
N SER A 189 -14.18 -3.03 34.47
CA SER A 189 -13.92 -4.12 35.42
C SER A 189 -14.81 -4.05 36.66
N GLY A 190 -15.70 -3.05 36.77
CA GLY A 190 -16.69 -2.93 37.86
C GLY A 190 -16.21 -2.13 39.07
N VAL A 191 -15.10 -1.39 38.97
CA VAL A 191 -14.59 -0.55 40.08
C VAL A 191 -15.46 0.70 40.22
N ALA A 192 -16.19 0.81 41.33
CA ALA A 192 -17.17 1.87 41.56
C ALA A 192 -16.52 3.27 41.60
N GLU A 193 -15.35 3.37 42.21
CA GLU A 193 -14.56 4.60 42.35
C GLU A 193 -14.13 5.14 40.97
N ALA A 194 -13.82 4.26 40.01
CA ALA A 194 -13.49 4.68 38.65
C ALA A 194 -14.71 5.26 37.91
N ALA A 195 -15.89 4.66 38.11
CA ALA A 195 -17.14 5.18 37.55
C ALA A 195 -17.54 6.53 38.18
N GLU A 196 -17.25 6.75 39.46
CA GLU A 196 -17.42 8.04 40.11
C GLU A 196 -16.51 9.11 39.53
N ILE A 197 -15.23 8.79 39.28
CA ILE A 197 -14.31 9.74 38.65
C ILE A 197 -14.80 10.10 37.24
N ILE A 198 -15.29 9.13 36.45
CA ILE A 198 -15.86 9.41 35.12
C ILE A 198 -17.12 10.30 35.23
N ARG A 199 -18.05 10.00 36.13
CA ARG A 199 -19.28 10.80 36.35
C ARG A 199 -18.98 12.21 36.82
N ALA A 200 -18.00 12.39 37.72
CA ALA A 200 -17.59 13.70 38.21
C ALA A 200 -17.05 14.61 37.09
N HIS A 201 -16.62 14.03 35.97
CA HIS A 201 -16.08 14.74 34.80
C HIS A 201 -17.00 14.66 33.57
N ALA A 202 -18.21 14.10 33.71
CA ALA A 202 -19.19 14.09 32.63
C ALA A 202 -19.78 15.51 32.45
N PRO A 203 -20.06 15.96 31.22
CA PRO A 203 -20.68 17.25 30.99
C PRO A 203 -21.99 17.38 31.78
N THR A 204 -22.27 18.57 32.30
CA THR A 204 -23.54 18.86 32.98
C THR A 204 -24.72 18.58 32.03
N GLY A 205 -25.62 17.67 32.44
CA GLY A 205 -26.74 17.20 31.61
C GLY A 205 -26.58 15.78 31.03
N PHE A 206 -25.46 15.09 31.29
CA PHE A 206 -25.30 13.70 30.90
C PHE A 206 -26.24 12.77 31.73
N PRO A 207 -27.00 11.85 31.09
CA PRO A 207 -27.93 10.97 31.82
C PRO A 207 -27.19 10.09 32.83
N ASP A 208 -27.69 10.04 34.08
CA ASP A 208 -27.18 9.12 35.10
C ASP A 208 -27.76 7.71 34.88
N ASP A 209 -26.96 6.66 35.10
CA ASP A 209 -27.30 5.24 34.88
C ASP A 209 -28.47 4.74 35.78
N ARG A 210 -29.05 5.61 36.61
CA ARG A 210 -30.10 5.28 37.59
C ARG A 210 -31.52 5.32 37.07
N GLY A 211 -31.75 5.28 35.75
CA GLY A 211 -33.00 4.80 35.16
C GLY A 211 -34.34 5.27 35.76
N GLN A 212 -34.41 6.46 36.38
CA GLN A 212 -35.66 7.04 36.88
C GLN A 212 -36.12 8.16 35.96
N ALA A 213 -36.82 7.69 34.92
CA ALA A 213 -37.99 8.26 34.25
C ALA A 213 -38.07 9.78 34.02
N GLY A 214 -38.04 10.15 32.73
CA GLY A 214 -38.81 11.29 32.22
C GLY A 214 -38.05 12.24 31.30
N GLY A 215 -37.60 11.78 30.13
CA GLY A 215 -37.02 12.68 29.12
C GLY A 215 -36.03 11.97 28.20
N SER A 216 -36.52 11.10 27.31
CA SER A 216 -35.71 10.60 26.21
C SER A 216 -35.56 11.70 25.15
N SER A 217 -34.47 12.46 25.21
CA SER A 217 -33.91 13.08 24.02
C SER A 217 -32.46 13.43 24.30
N GLU A 218 -31.56 12.96 23.46
CA GLU A 218 -30.36 13.74 23.14
C GLU A 218 -30.85 15.14 22.76
N GLU A 219 -30.82 16.08 23.69
CA GLU A 219 -31.30 17.43 23.41
C GLU A 219 -30.38 18.04 22.35
N ASN A 220 -30.95 18.61 21.28
CA ASN A 220 -30.19 19.14 20.14
C ASN A 220 -29.56 20.50 20.46
N TYR A 221 -28.82 20.59 21.56
CA TYR A 221 -28.00 21.74 21.93
C TYR A 221 -26.68 21.29 22.60
N PRO A 222 -25.60 22.09 22.49
CA PRO A 222 -24.30 21.71 23.04
C PRO A 222 -24.29 21.67 24.58
N LEU A 223 -23.75 20.58 25.14
CA LEU A 223 -23.50 20.48 26.58
C LEU A 223 -22.40 21.46 27.02
N VAL A 224 -22.49 21.92 28.26
CA VAL A 224 -21.54 22.91 28.81
C VAL A 224 -20.17 22.25 29.04
N LYS A 225 -19.12 22.89 28.50
CA LYS A 225 -17.73 22.47 28.71
C LYS A 225 -17.35 22.60 30.19
N GLN A 226 -16.97 21.49 30.82
CA GLN A 226 -16.39 21.52 32.16
C GLN A 226 -14.88 21.85 32.10
N PRO A 227 -14.33 22.54 33.12
CA PRO A 227 -12.89 22.72 33.24
C PRO A 227 -12.21 21.35 33.42
N LEU A 228 -11.18 21.06 32.62
CA LEU A 228 -10.29 19.94 32.91
C LEU A 228 -9.62 20.22 34.26
N GLU A 229 -9.85 19.38 35.28
CA GLU A 229 -8.94 19.32 36.42
C GLU A 229 -7.50 19.11 35.90
N SER A 230 -6.49 19.60 36.62
CA SER A 230 -5.09 19.38 36.23
C SER A 230 -4.89 17.88 35.96
N ILE A 231 -4.46 17.54 34.74
CA ILE A 231 -4.21 16.18 34.26
C ILE A 231 -3.41 15.38 35.30
N ALA A 232 -2.50 16.04 36.02
CA ALA A 232 -1.70 15.46 37.09
C ALA A 232 -2.50 14.99 38.33
N ARG A 233 -3.58 15.68 38.72
CA ARG A 233 -4.43 15.24 39.84
C ARG A 233 -5.33 14.07 39.45
N MET A 234 -5.82 14.10 38.21
CA MET A 234 -6.65 13.01 37.68
C MET A 234 -5.80 11.75 37.45
N SER A 235 -4.55 11.89 36.98
CA SER A 235 -3.62 10.77 36.81
C SER A 235 -3.32 10.08 38.12
N GLU A 236 -2.93 10.85 39.14
CA GLU A 236 -2.58 10.35 40.47
C GLU A 236 -3.76 9.58 41.08
N ARG A 237 -4.96 10.17 41.06
CA ARG A 237 -6.17 9.51 41.59
C ARG A 237 -6.55 8.26 40.80
N THR A 238 -6.40 8.26 39.48
CA THR A 238 -6.69 7.10 38.64
C THR A 238 -5.77 5.91 38.99
N PHE A 239 -4.47 6.16 39.13
CA PHE A 239 -3.51 5.11 39.41
C PHE A 239 -3.51 4.66 40.88
N GLN A 240 -3.91 5.52 41.82
CA GLN A 240 -4.22 5.11 43.19
C GLN A 240 -5.38 4.11 43.22
N VAL A 241 -6.46 4.39 42.49
CA VAL A 241 -7.60 3.46 42.37
C VAL A 241 -7.17 2.17 41.64
N ALA A 242 -6.29 2.27 40.64
CA ALA A 242 -5.73 1.10 39.97
C ALA A 242 -4.94 0.21 40.95
N ALA A 243 -4.03 0.79 41.72
CA ALA A 243 -3.19 0.09 42.69
C ALA A 243 -4.00 -0.59 43.81
N ALA A 244 -5.15 -0.01 44.17
CA ALA A 244 -6.04 -0.59 45.17
C ALA A 244 -6.86 -1.79 44.65
N ASN A 245 -7.02 -1.92 43.34
CA ASN A 245 -7.96 -2.88 42.73
C ASN A 245 -7.32 -3.89 41.76
N LEU A 246 -6.09 -3.65 41.29
CA LEU A 246 -5.36 -4.50 40.36
C LEU A 246 -3.98 -4.84 40.91
N SER A 247 -3.41 -5.96 40.48
CA SER A 247 -2.01 -6.29 40.77
C SER A 247 -1.04 -5.41 39.97
N ASP A 248 0.17 -5.21 40.49
CA ASP A 248 1.20 -4.41 39.82
C ASP A 248 1.58 -4.98 38.44
N GLN A 249 1.51 -6.30 38.28
CA GLN A 249 1.73 -6.97 36.98
C GLN A 249 0.62 -6.64 35.97
N GLU A 250 -0.65 -6.63 36.39
CA GLU A 250 -1.77 -6.28 35.51
C GLU A 250 -1.69 -4.82 35.06
N ILE A 251 -1.38 -3.90 35.98
CA ILE A 251 -1.19 -2.48 35.66
C ILE A 251 -0.06 -2.32 34.64
N THR A 252 1.08 -2.97 34.90
CA THR A 252 2.24 -2.92 34.00
C THR A 252 1.92 -3.46 32.61
N LEU A 253 1.20 -4.58 32.51
CA LEU A 253 0.79 -5.18 31.24
C LEU A 253 -0.19 -4.28 30.47
N CYS A 254 -1.13 -3.64 31.17
CA CYS A 254 -2.04 -2.65 30.57
C CYS A 254 -1.27 -1.44 30.00
N LEU A 255 -0.33 -0.87 30.77
CA LEU A 255 0.48 0.25 30.33
C LEU A 255 1.35 -0.11 29.12
N GLN A 256 2.06 -1.24 29.18
CA GLN A 256 2.87 -1.73 28.05
C GLN A 256 2.05 -1.90 26.77
N ARG A 257 0.84 -2.46 26.89
CA ARG A 257 -0.09 -2.60 25.77
C ARG A 257 -0.47 -1.24 25.19
N TRP A 258 -0.90 -0.30 26.01
CA TRP A 258 -1.38 1.00 25.53
C TRP A 258 -0.27 1.92 25.03
N ILE A 259 0.94 1.83 25.59
CA ILE A 259 2.14 2.50 25.05
C ILE A 259 2.48 1.93 23.67
N THR A 260 2.36 0.62 23.48
CA THR A 260 2.55 -0.01 22.16
C THR A 260 1.48 0.43 21.16
N GLU A 261 0.21 0.56 21.59
CA GLU A 261 -0.85 1.17 20.76
C GLU A 261 -0.49 2.61 20.36
N GLN A 262 0.10 3.40 21.26
CA GLN A 262 0.56 4.76 20.96
C GLN A 262 1.75 4.80 20.00
N LYS A 263 2.63 3.78 20.02
CA LYS A 263 3.66 3.66 18.99
C LYS A 263 3.06 3.52 17.59
N ALA A 264 1.83 3.05 17.43
CA ALA A 264 1.12 2.98 16.15
C ALA A 264 0.45 4.31 15.74
N TYR A 265 0.48 5.34 16.60
CA TYR A 265 -0.30 6.57 16.41
C TYR A 265 0.08 7.37 15.17
N PHE A 266 1.35 7.37 14.78
CA PHE A 266 1.79 8.01 13.53
C PHE A 266 1.13 7.37 12.29
N LEU A 267 0.93 6.04 12.30
CA LEU A 267 0.23 5.34 11.23
C LEU A 267 -1.26 5.69 11.23
N ILE A 268 -1.87 5.80 12.41
CA ILE A 268 -3.25 6.27 12.55
C ILE A 268 -3.39 7.67 11.96
N LYS A 269 -2.53 8.61 12.36
CA LYS A 269 -2.54 10.00 11.88
C LYS A 269 -2.38 10.08 10.36
N ALA A 270 -1.51 9.26 9.77
CA ALA A 270 -1.31 9.21 8.33
C ALA A 270 -2.56 8.66 7.60
N VAL A 271 -3.14 7.57 8.10
CA VAL A 271 -4.27 6.89 7.44
C VAL A 271 -5.60 7.65 7.61
N ASP A 272 -5.82 8.25 8.78
CA ASP A 272 -7.07 8.95 9.17
C ASP A 272 -7.33 10.21 8.34
N ARG A 273 -6.27 10.97 8.06
CA ARG A 273 -6.32 12.18 7.23
C ARG A 273 -6.58 11.81 5.78
N PRO A 274 -7.71 12.18 5.16
CA PRO A 274 -8.03 11.81 3.78
C PRO A 274 -7.02 12.34 2.75
N GLU A 275 -6.44 13.50 3.02
CA GLU A 275 -5.53 14.22 2.14
C GLU A 275 -4.09 13.72 2.23
N THR A 276 -3.79 12.76 3.10
CA THR A 276 -2.45 12.17 3.16
C THR A 276 -2.15 11.47 1.82
N PRO A 277 -1.04 11.80 1.15
CA PRO A 277 -0.59 11.11 -0.04
C PRO A 277 -0.23 9.65 0.24
N LEU A 278 -0.39 8.79 -0.76
CA LEU A 278 -0.09 7.37 -0.67
C LEU A 278 1.36 7.10 -0.25
N ALA A 279 2.29 7.95 -0.68
CA ALA A 279 3.71 7.88 -0.30
C ALA A 279 3.91 7.88 1.23
N GLU A 280 3.24 8.80 1.94
CA GLU A 280 3.33 8.94 3.40
C GLU A 280 2.68 7.74 4.10
N ILE A 281 1.57 7.20 3.55
CA ILE A 281 0.93 5.99 4.07
C ILE A 281 1.86 4.79 3.92
N ILE A 282 2.51 4.64 2.76
CA ILE A 282 3.48 3.56 2.48
C ILE A 282 4.68 3.66 3.43
N GLU A 283 5.22 4.86 3.63
CA GLU A 283 6.30 5.10 4.60
C GLU A 283 5.84 4.71 6.01
N ALA A 284 4.64 5.12 6.40
CA ALA A 284 4.08 4.81 7.71
C ALA A 284 3.88 3.30 7.93
N VAL A 285 3.35 2.58 6.94
CA VAL A 285 3.21 1.11 7.00
C VAL A 285 4.58 0.42 7.11
N THR A 286 5.56 0.89 6.36
CA THR A 286 6.92 0.35 6.38
C THR A 286 7.59 0.58 7.73
N ARG A 287 7.46 1.79 8.28
CA ARG A 287 7.96 2.14 9.61
C ARG A 287 7.28 1.31 10.70
N TYR A 288 5.96 1.11 10.60
CA TYR A 288 5.19 0.29 11.54
C TYR A 288 5.72 -1.14 11.61
N ARG A 289 5.97 -1.78 10.45
CA ARG A 289 6.55 -3.13 10.39
C ARG A 289 7.91 -3.22 11.07
N ASN A 290 8.78 -2.24 10.85
CA ASN A 290 10.13 -2.24 11.43
C ASN A 290 10.11 -2.06 12.96
N MET A 291 9.09 -1.37 13.51
CA MET A 291 8.96 -1.13 14.95
C MET A 291 8.20 -2.24 15.68
N ALA A 292 7.21 -2.87 15.05
CA ALA A 292 6.33 -3.85 15.70
C ALA A 292 7.00 -5.23 15.95
N GLY A 293 8.23 -5.46 15.46
CA GLY A 293 9.08 -6.59 15.88
C GLY A 293 8.42 -7.97 15.80
N GLY A 294 7.50 -8.20 14.86
CA GLY A 294 6.82 -9.48 14.67
C GLY A 294 5.91 -9.94 15.82
N ARG A 295 5.62 -9.09 16.81
CA ARG A 295 4.64 -9.43 17.86
C ARG A 295 3.22 -9.19 17.34
N GLU A 296 2.76 -10.13 16.52
CA GLU A 296 1.36 -10.34 16.18
C GLU A 296 0.65 -10.83 17.44
N ASN A 297 0.06 -9.92 18.23
CA ASN A 297 -1.05 -10.25 19.12
C ASN A 297 -1.56 -8.99 19.82
N LEU A 298 -2.38 -8.19 19.15
CA LEU A 298 -3.20 -7.21 19.86
C LEU A 298 -4.56 -7.04 19.16
N TYR A 299 -5.51 -7.92 19.50
CA TYR A 299 -6.96 -7.71 19.31
C TYR A 299 -7.37 -6.41 20.05
N SER A 300 -7.12 -5.25 19.44
CA SER A 300 -7.44 -3.92 19.94
C SER A 300 -8.38 -3.21 18.96
N PRO A 301 -9.32 -2.37 19.44
CA PRO A 301 -10.14 -1.54 18.56
C PRO A 301 -9.32 -0.72 17.58
N THR A 302 -8.15 -0.26 18.00
CA THR A 302 -7.18 0.48 17.17
C THR A 302 -6.68 -0.35 16.00
N GLU A 303 -6.30 -1.61 16.24
CA GLU A 303 -5.82 -2.50 15.20
C GLU A 303 -6.93 -2.81 14.18
N ARG A 304 -8.15 -3.06 14.66
CA ARG A 304 -9.32 -3.27 13.80
C ARG A 304 -9.62 -2.04 12.94
N TRP A 305 -9.52 -0.84 13.52
CA TRP A 305 -9.66 0.40 12.77
C TRP A 305 -8.56 0.52 11.72
N LEU A 306 -7.29 0.28 12.06
CA LEU A 306 -6.17 0.32 11.12
C LEU A 306 -6.33 -0.64 9.95
N LYS A 307 -6.72 -1.90 10.21
CA LYS A 307 -6.99 -2.92 9.18
C LYS A 307 -8.01 -2.41 8.16
N VAL A 308 -9.13 -1.89 8.65
CA VAL A 308 -10.21 -1.38 7.80
C VAL A 308 -9.78 -0.14 7.04
N SER A 309 -9.17 0.83 7.72
CA SER A 309 -8.79 2.11 7.11
C SER A 309 -7.69 1.92 6.06
N LEU A 310 -6.68 1.07 6.32
CA LEU A 310 -5.67 0.72 5.32
C LEU A 310 -6.27 0.01 4.12
N PHE A 311 -7.17 -0.95 4.34
CA PHE A 311 -7.86 -1.63 3.24
C PHE A 311 -8.64 -0.64 2.38
N SER A 312 -9.38 0.27 3.00
CA SER A 312 -10.11 1.32 2.29
C SER A 312 -9.20 2.28 1.53
N ARG A 313 -8.03 2.61 2.08
CA ARG A 313 -7.04 3.50 1.43
C ARG A 313 -6.40 2.85 0.19
N PHE A 314 -6.03 1.58 0.24
CA PHE A 314 -5.36 0.91 -0.88
C PHE A 314 -6.34 0.30 -1.90
N PHE A 315 -7.52 -0.15 -1.48
CA PHE A 315 -8.37 -1.02 -2.29
C PHE A 315 -9.76 -0.44 -2.56
N THR A 316 -10.64 -0.47 -1.56
CA THR A 316 -12.04 -0.07 -1.73
C THR A 316 -12.71 0.27 -0.41
N ASP A 317 -13.61 1.25 -0.44
CA ASP A 317 -14.50 1.67 0.65
C ASP A 317 -15.88 1.01 0.58
N GLN A 318 -16.09 0.08 -0.36
CA GLN A 318 -17.34 -0.67 -0.46
C GLN A 318 -17.58 -1.50 0.80
N LEU A 319 -18.63 -1.14 1.55
CA LEU A 319 -18.93 -1.70 2.87
C LEU A 319 -19.06 -3.22 2.87
N ASP A 320 -19.61 -3.81 1.83
CA ASP A 320 -19.77 -5.26 1.72
C ASP A 320 -18.43 -5.98 1.58
N VAL A 321 -17.52 -5.45 0.76
CA VAL A 321 -16.16 -6.00 0.61
C VAL A 321 -15.36 -5.79 1.90
N VAL A 322 -15.43 -4.59 2.49
CA VAL A 322 -14.78 -4.26 3.77
C VAL A 322 -15.29 -5.17 4.91
N LYS A 323 -16.58 -5.48 4.93
CA LYS A 323 -17.20 -6.35 5.95
C LYS A 323 -16.62 -7.77 5.91
N VAL A 324 -16.29 -8.28 4.72
CA VAL A 324 -15.60 -9.56 4.55
C VAL A 324 -14.12 -9.40 4.88
N ALA A 325 -13.46 -8.40 4.28
CA ALA A 325 -12.01 -8.19 4.40
C ALA A 325 -11.53 -8.08 5.84
N LYS A 326 -12.24 -7.33 6.70
CA LYS A 326 -11.86 -7.13 8.12
C LYS A 326 -11.73 -8.42 8.94
N GLN A 327 -12.26 -9.54 8.47
CA GLN A 327 -12.15 -10.84 9.13
C GLN A 327 -10.85 -11.57 8.74
N TYR A 328 -10.30 -11.26 7.56
CA TYR A 328 -9.21 -12.02 6.96
C TYR A 328 -7.90 -11.25 6.83
N ILE A 329 -7.90 -9.93 6.96
CA ILE A 329 -6.70 -9.11 6.79
C ILE A 329 -6.03 -8.75 8.13
N GLU A 330 -4.72 -8.58 8.09
CA GLU A 330 -3.86 -8.07 9.14
C GLU A 330 -3.10 -6.82 8.67
N VAL A 331 -2.65 -5.96 9.61
CA VAL A 331 -1.86 -4.76 9.23
C VAL A 331 -0.54 -5.15 8.56
N GLY A 332 0.04 -6.29 8.97
CA GLY A 332 1.26 -6.84 8.37
C GLY A 332 1.13 -7.21 6.89
N ASP A 333 -0.07 -7.57 6.43
CA ASP A 333 -0.31 -8.02 5.05
C ASP A 333 -0.02 -6.93 4.00
N PHE A 334 -0.18 -5.65 4.40
CA PHE A 334 0.08 -4.52 3.52
C PHE A 334 1.57 -4.31 3.26
N SER A 335 2.45 -4.86 4.10
CA SER A 335 3.87 -4.59 3.99
C SER A 335 4.54 -5.22 2.75
N GLU A 336 3.97 -6.27 2.18
CA GLU A 336 4.46 -6.83 0.91
C GLU A 336 3.87 -6.10 -0.29
N ILE A 337 2.62 -5.62 -0.21
CA ILE A 337 2.00 -4.92 -1.34
C ILE A 337 2.66 -3.57 -1.58
N VAL A 338 2.95 -2.81 -0.53
CA VAL A 338 3.50 -1.45 -0.63
C VAL A 338 4.87 -1.39 -1.32
N LYS A 339 5.61 -2.50 -1.36
CA LYS A 339 6.92 -2.59 -2.04
C LYS A 339 6.81 -2.60 -3.58
N ARG A 340 5.62 -2.89 -4.12
CA ARG A 340 5.39 -3.10 -5.56
C ARG A 340 4.26 -2.23 -6.10
N ILE A 341 4.10 -1.03 -5.55
CA ILE A 341 3.13 -0.03 -6.02
C ILE A 341 3.87 1.05 -6.79
N ILE A 342 3.36 1.39 -7.97
CA ILE A 342 3.77 2.51 -8.80
C ILE A 342 2.68 3.57 -8.69
N TYR A 343 3.04 4.75 -8.22
CA TYR A 343 2.10 5.81 -7.90
C TYR A 343 2.69 7.20 -8.19
N PRO A 344 1.88 8.17 -8.64
CA PRO A 344 2.31 9.56 -8.76
C PRO A 344 2.79 10.17 -7.42
N PRO A 345 3.72 11.13 -7.42
CA PRO A 345 4.24 11.74 -6.17
C PRO A 345 3.18 12.33 -5.22
N GLY A 346 2.01 12.72 -5.73
CA GLY A 346 0.87 13.21 -4.95
C GLY A 346 -0.35 12.28 -4.98
N SER A 347 -0.12 10.97 -5.13
CA SER A 347 -1.19 10.01 -5.36
C SER A 347 -2.14 9.87 -4.18
N HIS A 348 -3.43 9.79 -4.48
CA HIS A 348 -4.50 9.36 -3.56
C HIS A 348 -5.30 8.18 -4.13
N GLY A 349 -4.88 7.66 -5.28
CA GLY A 349 -5.53 6.58 -6.00
C GLY A 349 -5.43 5.23 -5.28
N ARG A 350 -6.29 4.31 -5.72
CA ARG A 350 -6.39 2.94 -5.19
C ARG A 350 -5.78 1.95 -6.19
N LEU A 351 -5.76 0.67 -5.86
CA LEU A 351 -5.24 -0.39 -6.75
C LEU A 351 -6.30 -1.02 -7.66
N GLY A 352 -7.58 -0.66 -7.46
CA GLY A 352 -8.73 -1.11 -8.26
C GLY A 352 -9.30 -2.48 -7.90
N GLY A 353 -10.36 -2.86 -8.61
CA GLY A 353 -11.23 -4.01 -8.31
C GLY A 353 -10.54 -5.36 -8.37
N LYS A 354 -9.87 -5.69 -9.48
CA LYS A 354 -9.16 -6.98 -9.61
C LYS A 354 -8.04 -7.14 -8.59
N SER A 355 -7.28 -6.06 -8.33
CA SER A 355 -6.27 -6.05 -7.28
C SER A 355 -6.89 -6.35 -5.91
N THR A 356 -8.05 -5.73 -5.62
CA THR A 356 -8.82 -5.93 -4.39
C THR A 356 -9.27 -7.39 -4.24
N GLY A 357 -9.87 -7.95 -5.29
CA GLY A 357 -10.34 -9.33 -5.32
C GLY A 357 -9.18 -10.33 -5.13
N LEU A 358 -8.08 -10.15 -5.85
CA LEU A 358 -6.90 -11.02 -5.74
C LEU A 358 -6.27 -10.95 -4.34
N PHE A 359 -6.08 -9.73 -3.81
CA PHE A 359 -5.51 -9.56 -2.48
C PHE A 359 -6.39 -10.23 -1.42
N LEU A 360 -7.69 -9.91 -1.39
CA LEU A 360 -8.62 -10.46 -0.42
C LEU A 360 -8.72 -11.99 -0.52
N ALA A 361 -8.85 -12.55 -1.73
CA ALA A 361 -8.88 -13.99 -1.94
C ALA A 361 -7.60 -14.65 -1.42
N SER A 362 -6.42 -14.05 -1.64
CA SER A 362 -5.16 -14.59 -1.14
C SER A 362 -5.10 -14.63 0.39
N GLN A 363 -5.70 -13.65 1.08
CA GLN A 363 -5.73 -13.63 2.55
C GLN A 363 -6.73 -14.63 3.11
N ILE A 364 -7.90 -14.75 2.49
CA ILE A 364 -8.90 -15.77 2.84
C ILE A 364 -8.28 -17.17 2.74
N LEU A 365 -7.61 -17.48 1.63
CA LEU A 365 -7.02 -18.79 1.40
C LEU A 365 -5.83 -19.08 2.32
N ARG A 366 -5.02 -18.07 2.64
CA ARG A 366 -3.93 -18.21 3.62
C ARG A 366 -4.46 -18.54 5.02
N LYS A 367 -5.43 -17.77 5.53
CA LYS A 367 -6.05 -18.06 6.83
C LYS A 367 -6.83 -19.38 6.83
N ALA A 368 -7.45 -19.76 5.73
CA ALA A 368 -8.11 -21.06 5.61
C ALA A 368 -7.12 -22.22 5.75
N ALA A 369 -5.88 -22.07 5.28
CA ALA A 369 -4.84 -23.09 5.40
C ALA A 369 -4.44 -23.39 6.86
N GLU A 370 -4.60 -22.42 7.78
CA GLU A 370 -4.37 -22.64 9.21
C GLU A 370 -5.42 -23.59 9.82
N HIS A 371 -6.61 -23.65 9.24
CA HIS A 371 -7.76 -24.38 9.77
C HIS A 371 -8.09 -25.67 9.02
N ILE A 372 -7.57 -25.83 7.79
CA ILE A 372 -7.86 -26.99 6.93
C ILE A 372 -6.56 -27.82 6.77
N PRO A 373 -6.44 -28.94 7.50
CA PRO A 373 -5.25 -29.80 7.42
C PRO A 373 -4.97 -30.28 5.99
N GLY A 374 -3.73 -30.12 5.53
CA GLY A 374 -3.30 -30.55 4.19
C GLY A 374 -3.71 -29.61 3.05
N PHE A 375 -4.44 -28.52 3.32
CA PHE A 375 -4.72 -27.50 2.31
C PHE A 375 -3.49 -26.62 2.09
N ILE A 376 -3.01 -26.58 0.84
CA ILE A 376 -1.91 -25.71 0.44
C ILE A 376 -2.51 -24.49 -0.26
N PRO A 377 -2.36 -23.28 0.28
CA PRO A 377 -2.90 -22.09 -0.36
C PRO A 377 -2.20 -21.87 -1.71
N PRO A 378 -2.95 -21.52 -2.78
CA PRO A 378 -2.36 -21.33 -4.09
C PRO A 378 -1.38 -20.16 -4.09
N ALA A 379 -0.28 -20.32 -4.82
CA ALA A 379 0.71 -19.25 -4.99
C ALA A 379 0.12 -18.13 -5.86
N VAL A 380 0.26 -16.88 -5.39
CA VAL A 380 -0.06 -15.69 -6.16
C VAL A 380 1.17 -15.32 -6.99
N PRO A 381 1.06 -15.16 -8.33
CA PRO A 381 2.20 -14.76 -9.14
C PRO A 381 2.73 -13.38 -8.74
N LYS A 382 4.02 -13.14 -8.94
CA LYS A 382 4.63 -11.84 -8.66
C LYS A 382 3.88 -10.76 -9.42
N THR A 383 3.45 -9.73 -8.71
CA THR A 383 2.58 -8.67 -9.24
C THR A 383 3.07 -7.30 -8.78
N TRP A 384 3.14 -6.38 -9.73
CA TRP A 384 3.30 -4.95 -9.52
C TRP A 384 2.00 -4.25 -9.84
N TYR A 385 1.69 -3.19 -9.08
CA TYR A 385 0.42 -2.48 -9.16
C TYR A 385 0.66 -1.04 -9.53
N ILE A 386 -0.17 -0.50 -10.41
CA ILE A 386 -0.21 0.92 -10.75
C ILE A 386 -1.50 1.49 -10.19
N CYS A 387 -1.39 2.58 -9.44
CA CYS A 387 -2.55 3.24 -8.85
C CYS A 387 -3.51 3.80 -9.91
N THR A 388 -4.78 3.92 -9.53
CA THR A 388 -5.87 4.34 -10.42
C THR A 388 -5.70 5.76 -10.94
N ASP A 389 -5.17 6.66 -10.12
CA ASP A 389 -4.94 8.06 -10.46
C ASP A 389 -3.73 8.28 -11.39
N ALA A 390 -2.90 7.25 -11.63
CA ALA A 390 -1.85 7.31 -12.64
C ALA A 390 -2.41 7.49 -14.06
N SER A 391 -3.63 7.00 -14.34
CA SER A 391 -4.28 7.28 -15.63
C SER A 391 -4.60 8.75 -15.79
N THR A 392 -5.02 9.42 -14.71
CA THR A 392 -5.32 10.86 -14.71
C THR A 392 -4.04 11.68 -14.84
N ASP A 393 -2.99 11.32 -14.11
CA ASP A 393 -1.66 11.95 -14.23
C ASP A 393 -1.11 11.84 -15.66
N PHE A 394 -1.31 10.69 -16.31
CA PHE A 394 -0.93 10.48 -17.71
C PHE A 394 -1.67 11.43 -18.67
N LEU A 395 -2.98 11.63 -18.49
CA LEU A 395 -3.75 12.56 -19.31
C LEU A 395 -3.27 14.00 -19.09
N HIS A 396 -3.09 14.42 -17.84
CA HIS A 396 -2.61 15.76 -17.48
C HIS A 396 -1.21 16.04 -18.06
N TYR A 397 -0.29 15.07 -17.95
CA TYR A 397 1.07 15.22 -18.45
C TYR A 397 1.13 15.45 -19.97
N ASN A 398 0.11 14.97 -20.71
CA ASN A 398 0.03 15.09 -22.16
C ASN A 398 -0.97 16.14 -22.65
N ASN A 399 -1.65 16.87 -21.76
CA ASN A 399 -2.75 17.81 -22.08
C ASN A 399 -3.90 17.12 -22.84
N LEU A 400 -4.35 15.97 -22.36
CA LEU A 400 -5.40 15.13 -22.96
C LEU A 400 -6.69 15.10 -22.11
N GLU A 401 -6.95 16.14 -21.32
CA GLU A 401 -8.11 16.23 -20.43
C GLU A 401 -9.44 16.29 -21.18
N ASP A 402 -9.41 16.76 -22.42
CA ASP A 402 -10.55 16.83 -23.34
C ASP A 402 -11.15 15.44 -23.62
N LEU A 403 -10.35 14.37 -23.59
CA LEU A 403 -10.83 12.98 -23.73
C LEU A 403 -11.90 12.60 -22.69
N ASN A 404 -11.98 13.32 -21.56
CA ASN A 404 -13.05 13.10 -20.58
C ASN A 404 -14.45 13.39 -21.13
N GLU A 405 -14.57 14.23 -22.17
CA GLU A 405 -15.85 14.52 -22.82
C GLU A 405 -16.37 13.33 -23.65
N GLN A 406 -15.48 12.41 -24.04
CA GLN A 406 -15.78 11.28 -24.92
C GLN A 406 -16.98 10.46 -24.45
N LYS A 407 -17.15 10.32 -23.13
CA LYS A 407 -18.25 9.55 -22.53
C LYS A 407 -19.65 10.16 -22.80
N TYR A 408 -19.72 11.45 -23.12
CA TYR A 408 -20.96 12.18 -23.40
C TYR A 408 -21.33 12.23 -24.90
N LYS A 409 -20.44 11.81 -25.79
CA LYS A 409 -20.70 11.75 -27.23
C LYS A 409 -21.67 10.60 -27.60
N ASP A 410 -22.18 10.64 -28.83
CA ASP A 410 -22.95 9.54 -29.38
C ASP A 410 -22.07 8.30 -29.61
N LEU A 411 -22.64 7.09 -29.46
CA LEU A 411 -21.87 5.85 -29.59
C LEU A 411 -21.28 5.67 -31.00
N PHE A 412 -21.94 6.19 -32.04
CA PHE A 412 -21.43 6.13 -33.41
C PHE A 412 -20.15 6.97 -33.56
N GLU A 413 -20.16 8.19 -33.02
CA GLU A 413 -19.00 9.10 -33.00
C GLU A 413 -17.84 8.48 -32.22
N ILE A 414 -18.12 7.93 -31.02
CA ILE A 414 -17.11 7.25 -30.19
C ILE A 414 -16.44 6.11 -30.97
N ARG A 415 -17.20 5.30 -31.72
CA ARG A 415 -16.66 4.20 -32.52
C ARG A 415 -15.71 4.69 -33.63
N ILE A 416 -15.98 5.84 -34.23
CA ILE A 416 -15.14 6.43 -35.28
C ILE A 416 -13.83 7.00 -34.71
N GLU A 417 -13.92 7.68 -33.58
CA GLU A 417 -12.76 8.34 -32.95
C GLU A 417 -11.85 7.37 -32.20
N TYR A 418 -12.38 6.28 -31.66
CA TYR A 418 -11.64 5.37 -30.78
C TYR A 418 -10.31 4.84 -31.34
N PRO A 419 -10.20 4.41 -32.62
CA PRO A 419 -8.90 4.03 -33.20
C PRO A 419 -7.85 5.15 -33.15
N HIS A 420 -8.28 6.40 -33.34
CA HIS A 420 -7.40 7.56 -33.24
C HIS A 420 -6.99 7.83 -31.79
N ILE A 421 -7.92 7.67 -30.83
CA ILE A 421 -7.61 7.78 -29.39
C ILE A 421 -6.56 6.75 -28.98
N ILE A 422 -6.65 5.50 -29.47
CA ILE A 422 -5.60 4.49 -29.21
C ILE A 422 -4.25 5.00 -29.72
N GLN A 423 -4.17 5.48 -30.97
CA GLN A 423 -2.91 5.99 -31.52
C GLN A 423 -2.40 7.23 -30.77
N LEU A 424 -3.28 8.14 -30.41
CA LEU A 424 -2.95 9.33 -29.60
C LEU A 424 -2.31 8.91 -28.27
N MET A 425 -2.97 8.02 -27.52
CA MET A 425 -2.48 7.53 -26.23
C MET A 425 -1.16 6.76 -26.36
N LYS A 426 -0.99 5.94 -27.41
CA LYS A 426 0.25 5.16 -27.63
C LYS A 426 1.45 6.02 -28.04
N ASN A 427 1.21 7.18 -28.67
CA ASN A 427 2.26 8.13 -29.05
C ASN A 427 2.53 9.22 -27.98
N SER A 428 1.74 9.24 -26.91
CA SER A 428 1.94 10.11 -25.76
C SER A 428 3.13 9.71 -24.91
N ARG A 429 3.65 10.66 -24.12
CA ARG A 429 4.83 10.44 -23.28
C ARG A 429 4.41 10.08 -21.87
N PHE A 430 5.16 9.19 -21.25
CA PHE A 430 5.03 8.93 -19.81
C PHE A 430 5.96 9.85 -19.02
N PRO A 431 5.53 10.32 -17.82
CA PRO A 431 6.39 11.08 -16.93
C PRO A 431 7.68 10.32 -16.56
N PRO A 432 8.82 11.00 -16.36
CA PRO A 432 10.10 10.34 -16.03
C PRO A 432 10.04 9.45 -14.78
N TRP A 433 9.30 9.87 -13.75
CA TRP A 433 9.12 9.11 -12.51
C TRP A 433 8.43 7.76 -12.75
N PHE A 434 7.49 7.72 -13.71
CA PHE A 434 6.73 6.53 -14.07
C PHE A 434 7.61 5.56 -14.85
N VAL A 435 8.35 6.07 -15.84
CA VAL A 435 9.31 5.28 -16.63
C VAL A 435 10.38 4.66 -15.73
N GLN A 436 10.90 5.40 -14.75
CA GLN A 436 11.86 4.88 -13.77
C GLN A 436 11.25 3.76 -12.92
N SER A 437 10.02 3.93 -12.45
CA SER A 437 9.31 2.91 -11.66
C SER A 437 9.05 1.63 -12.46
N LEU A 438 8.62 1.75 -13.73
CA LEU A 438 8.45 0.60 -14.63
C LEU A 438 9.78 -0.10 -14.92
N SER A 439 10.85 0.66 -15.09
CA SER A 439 12.21 0.14 -15.27
C SER A 439 12.67 -0.68 -14.06
N MET A 440 12.34 -0.24 -12.83
CA MET A 440 12.59 -1.01 -11.60
C MET A 440 11.73 -2.27 -11.52
N ALA A 441 10.45 -2.19 -11.90
CA ALA A 441 9.56 -3.35 -11.94
C ALA A 441 10.09 -4.43 -12.91
N LEU A 442 10.59 -4.02 -14.09
CA LEU A 442 11.19 -4.94 -15.06
C LEU A 442 12.47 -5.61 -14.55
N ASP A 443 13.26 -4.94 -13.72
CA ASP A 443 14.42 -5.56 -13.07
C ASP A 443 13.97 -6.65 -12.08
N ASP A 444 12.91 -6.42 -11.30
CA ASP A 444 12.35 -7.43 -10.40
C ASP A 444 11.74 -8.61 -11.17
N PHE A 445 11.08 -8.37 -12.31
CA PHE A 445 10.50 -9.44 -13.13
C PHE A 445 11.55 -10.27 -13.91
N GLY A 446 12.71 -9.68 -14.22
CA GLY A 446 13.67 -10.30 -15.14
C GLY A 446 13.04 -10.48 -16.53
N GLU A 447 13.34 -11.60 -17.20
CA GLU A 447 12.88 -11.92 -18.57
C GLU A 447 11.66 -12.86 -18.60
N ARG A 448 10.89 -12.94 -17.51
CA ARG A 448 9.66 -13.75 -17.49
C ARG A 448 8.55 -13.05 -18.28
N PRO A 449 7.77 -13.76 -19.11
CA PRO A 449 6.62 -13.15 -19.78
C PRO A 449 5.65 -12.52 -18.80
N LEU A 450 5.04 -11.41 -19.20
CA LEU A 450 4.18 -10.58 -18.35
C LEU A 450 2.77 -10.52 -18.93
N ILE A 451 1.81 -10.28 -18.05
CA ILE A 451 0.46 -9.87 -18.44
C ILE A 451 0.15 -8.54 -17.75
N VAL A 452 -0.31 -7.58 -18.55
CA VAL A 452 -0.76 -6.27 -18.08
C VAL A 452 -2.29 -6.30 -18.07
N ARG A 453 -2.88 -6.16 -16.89
CA ARG A 453 -4.33 -6.31 -16.68
C ARG A 453 -4.91 -5.00 -16.18
N SER A 454 -6.01 -4.56 -16.78
CA SER A 454 -6.85 -3.50 -16.24
C SER A 454 -7.33 -3.87 -14.82
N SER A 455 -7.41 -2.90 -13.92
CA SER A 455 -7.97 -3.03 -12.57
C SER A 455 -8.70 -1.73 -12.25
N SER A 456 -9.88 -1.53 -12.83
CA SER A 456 -10.64 -0.28 -12.65
C SER A 456 -11.36 -0.22 -11.30
N LEU A 457 -11.82 0.96 -10.89
CA LEU A 457 -12.58 1.11 -9.63
C LEU A 457 -13.95 0.44 -9.67
N LEU A 458 -14.55 0.35 -10.86
CA LEU A 458 -15.84 -0.32 -11.06
C LEU A 458 -15.75 -1.83 -11.25
N GLU A 459 -14.55 -2.39 -11.50
CA GLU A 459 -14.34 -3.83 -11.54
C GLU A 459 -14.67 -4.48 -10.19
N ASP A 460 -15.25 -5.68 -10.23
CA ASP A 460 -15.61 -6.50 -9.06
C ASP A 460 -16.52 -5.82 -8.01
N ARG A 461 -17.28 -4.80 -8.43
CA ARG A 461 -18.36 -4.20 -7.62
C ARG A 461 -19.54 -5.16 -7.49
N MET A 462 -20.02 -5.35 -6.26
CA MET A 462 -21.27 -6.09 -6.00
C MET A 462 -22.43 -5.45 -6.78
N GLY A 463 -23.06 -6.21 -7.68
CA GLY A 463 -24.19 -5.77 -8.50
C GLY A 463 -23.85 -5.25 -9.90
N ALA A 464 -22.58 -5.04 -10.24
CA ALA A 464 -22.14 -4.65 -11.58
C ALA A 464 -20.90 -5.47 -12.00
N ALA A 465 -21.10 -6.50 -12.84
CA ALA A 465 -20.00 -7.29 -13.36
C ALA A 465 -19.37 -6.60 -14.58
N PHE A 466 -18.29 -5.84 -14.36
CA PHE A 466 -17.40 -5.32 -15.42
C PHE A 466 -16.49 -6.41 -16.05
N SER A 467 -16.74 -7.67 -15.74
CA SER A 467 -15.92 -8.81 -16.18
C SER A 467 -15.84 -8.87 -17.71
N GLY A 468 -14.61 -8.82 -18.23
CA GLY A 468 -14.31 -9.03 -19.65
C GLY A 468 -14.46 -7.81 -20.56
N LYS A 469 -14.74 -6.61 -20.03
CA LYS A 469 -14.90 -5.39 -20.86
C LYS A 469 -13.60 -4.63 -21.12
N TYR A 470 -12.65 -4.75 -20.20
CA TYR A 470 -11.36 -4.10 -20.30
C TYR A 470 -10.25 -5.07 -20.70
N LYS A 471 -9.23 -4.56 -21.39
CA LYS A 471 -8.19 -5.38 -22.01
C LYS A 471 -7.23 -5.98 -20.97
N SER A 472 -6.71 -7.17 -21.29
CA SER A 472 -5.52 -7.75 -20.65
C SER A 472 -4.55 -8.15 -21.76
N LEU A 473 -3.32 -7.65 -21.70
CA LEU A 473 -2.35 -7.77 -22.79
C LEU A 473 -1.16 -8.60 -22.33
N PHE A 474 -0.82 -9.63 -23.09
CA PHE A 474 0.35 -10.47 -22.85
C PHE A 474 1.59 -9.88 -23.52
N LEU A 475 2.70 -9.91 -22.81
CA LEU A 475 4.01 -9.47 -23.28
C LEU A 475 5.00 -10.62 -23.12
N ALA A 476 5.74 -10.93 -24.19
CA ALA A 476 6.80 -11.94 -24.11
C ALA A 476 7.95 -11.54 -23.16
N ASN A 477 8.16 -10.23 -22.96
CA ASN A 477 9.18 -9.65 -22.08
C ASN A 477 10.59 -10.23 -22.35
N GLN A 478 10.98 -10.31 -23.63
CA GLN A 478 12.27 -10.83 -24.09
C GLN A 478 13.18 -9.72 -24.63
N GLY A 479 14.49 -9.96 -24.60
CA GLY A 479 15.48 -9.07 -25.20
C GLY A 479 15.92 -7.89 -24.33
N PRO A 480 16.54 -6.85 -24.93
CA PRO A 480 17.09 -5.72 -24.19
C PRO A 480 16.05 -5.01 -23.34
N LYS A 481 16.45 -4.55 -22.14
CA LYS A 481 15.56 -3.87 -21.19
C LYS A 481 14.80 -2.70 -21.82
N GLN A 482 15.45 -1.92 -22.69
CA GLN A 482 14.82 -0.79 -23.39
C GLN A 482 13.62 -1.22 -24.22
N LYS A 483 13.77 -2.28 -25.03
CA LYS A 483 12.67 -2.84 -25.85
C LYS A 483 11.53 -3.35 -24.97
N ARG A 484 11.86 -4.02 -23.87
CA ARG A 484 10.88 -4.54 -22.90
C ARG A 484 10.10 -3.43 -22.21
N LEU A 485 10.78 -2.33 -21.89
CA LEU A 485 10.19 -1.13 -21.31
C LEU A 485 9.24 -0.43 -22.30
N GLU A 486 9.64 -0.28 -23.55
CA GLU A 486 8.79 0.26 -24.62
C GLU A 486 7.52 -0.58 -24.83
N ALA A 487 7.65 -1.90 -24.91
CA ALA A 487 6.50 -2.79 -25.04
C ALA A 487 5.56 -2.75 -23.83
N LEU A 488 6.10 -2.59 -22.62
CA LEU A 488 5.30 -2.43 -21.40
C LEU A 488 4.54 -1.10 -21.37
N MET A 489 5.21 0.00 -21.74
CA MET A 489 4.60 1.33 -21.85
C MET A 489 3.50 1.35 -22.92
N ASP A 490 3.74 0.71 -24.07
CA ASP A 490 2.77 0.57 -25.17
C ASP A 490 1.49 -0.15 -24.70
N ALA A 491 1.65 -1.25 -23.97
CA ALA A 491 0.53 -2.00 -23.41
C ALA A 491 -0.25 -1.20 -22.35
N ILE A 492 0.45 -0.45 -21.48
CA ILE A 492 -0.18 0.41 -20.47
C ILE A 492 -1.00 1.52 -21.14
N ALA A 493 -0.44 2.19 -22.15
CA ALA A 493 -1.14 3.23 -22.90
C ALA A 493 -2.41 2.70 -23.58
N GLU A 494 -2.34 1.50 -24.15
CA GLU A 494 -3.51 0.85 -24.76
C GLU A 494 -4.58 0.45 -23.73
N ILE A 495 -4.19 0.05 -22.51
CA ILE A 495 -5.13 -0.20 -21.42
C ILE A 495 -5.80 1.09 -20.96
N TYR A 496 -5.06 2.20 -20.82
CA TYR A 496 -5.67 3.49 -20.52
C TYR A 496 -6.62 3.96 -21.62
N ALA A 497 -6.27 3.76 -22.89
CA ALA A 497 -7.17 4.05 -24.00
C ALA A 497 -8.51 3.30 -23.88
N SER A 498 -8.51 2.08 -23.32
CA SER A 498 -9.73 1.26 -23.19
C SER A 498 -10.83 1.87 -22.30
N LEU A 499 -10.51 2.85 -21.45
CA LEU A 499 -11.50 3.67 -20.72
C LEU A 499 -12.45 4.42 -21.64
N PHE A 500 -11.95 4.80 -22.83
CA PHE A 500 -12.66 5.55 -23.86
C PHE A 500 -13.26 4.65 -24.94
N SER A 501 -13.25 3.33 -24.72
CA SER A 501 -13.81 2.38 -25.68
C SER A 501 -15.33 2.49 -25.78
N PRO A 502 -15.92 2.25 -26.96
CA PRO A 502 -17.37 2.21 -27.14
C PRO A 502 -18.05 1.26 -26.16
N ASP A 503 -17.47 0.08 -25.94
CA ASP A 503 -18.09 -0.97 -25.12
C ASP A 503 -18.02 -0.65 -23.62
N SER A 504 -16.95 0.00 -23.15
CA SER A 504 -16.86 0.50 -21.75
C SER A 504 -17.87 1.63 -21.51
N ILE A 505 -17.93 2.61 -22.41
CA ILE A 505 -18.85 3.76 -22.28
C ILE A 505 -20.30 3.29 -22.37
N GLN A 506 -20.64 2.43 -23.33
CA GLN A 506 -21.97 1.88 -23.49
C GLN A 506 -22.41 1.15 -22.22
N TYR A 507 -21.56 0.30 -21.65
CA TYR A 507 -21.88 -0.42 -20.43
C TYR A 507 -22.16 0.52 -19.25
N ARG A 508 -21.29 1.53 -19.05
CA ARG A 508 -21.49 2.53 -18.00
C ARG A 508 -22.81 3.27 -18.19
N ARG A 509 -23.16 3.62 -19.43
CA ARG A 509 -24.43 4.28 -19.77
C ARG A 509 -25.63 3.39 -19.42
N GLU A 510 -25.61 2.12 -19.81
CA GLU A 510 -26.70 1.15 -19.54
C GLU A 510 -26.93 0.89 -18.05
N HIS A 511 -25.90 1.08 -17.21
CA HIS A 511 -25.96 0.82 -15.77
C HIS A 511 -26.01 2.09 -14.91
N GLY A 512 -26.16 3.28 -15.52
CA GLY A 512 -26.23 4.55 -14.79
C GLY A 512 -24.90 4.96 -14.12
N LEU A 513 -23.77 4.51 -14.65
CA LEU A 513 -22.42 4.72 -14.12
C LEU A 513 -21.60 5.70 -14.99
N LEU A 514 -22.23 6.44 -15.89
CA LEU A 514 -21.53 7.33 -16.82
C LEU A 514 -20.84 8.51 -16.10
N ASP A 515 -21.52 9.06 -15.11
CA ASP A 515 -21.04 10.18 -14.29
C ASP A 515 -20.22 9.74 -13.08
N PHE A 516 -20.06 8.43 -12.89
CA PHE A 516 -19.10 7.91 -11.93
C PHE A 516 -17.69 8.28 -12.40
N HIS A 517 -16.88 8.82 -11.48
CA HIS A 517 -15.47 9.11 -11.72
C HIS A 517 -14.70 7.79 -11.80
N GLU A 518 -14.61 7.26 -13.01
CA GLU A 518 -13.92 6.01 -13.30
C GLU A 518 -12.43 6.28 -13.51
N GLU A 519 -11.61 5.51 -12.80
CA GLU A 519 -10.15 5.52 -12.92
C GLU A 519 -9.64 4.10 -13.16
N MET A 520 -8.46 4.00 -13.78
CA MET A 520 -7.88 2.71 -14.17
C MET A 520 -6.60 2.41 -13.41
N GLY A 521 -6.69 1.51 -12.43
CA GLY A 521 -5.52 0.83 -11.90
C GLY A 521 -5.02 -0.22 -12.89
N ILE A 522 -3.77 -0.64 -12.77
CA ILE A 522 -3.19 -1.70 -13.61
C ILE A 522 -2.44 -2.70 -12.74
N MET A 523 -2.58 -3.99 -13.06
CA MET A 523 -1.75 -5.05 -12.50
C MET A 523 -0.80 -5.56 -13.58
N ILE A 524 0.50 -5.48 -13.32
CA ILE A 524 1.54 -6.12 -14.13
C ILE A 524 1.92 -7.40 -13.40
N GLN A 525 1.72 -8.55 -14.02
CA GLN A 525 1.87 -9.84 -13.34
C GLN A 525 2.74 -10.79 -14.18
N GLU A 526 3.54 -11.62 -13.51
CA GLU A 526 4.24 -12.73 -14.18
C GLU A 526 3.24 -13.73 -14.74
N VAL A 527 3.43 -14.12 -16.01
CA VAL A 527 2.65 -15.21 -16.60
C VAL A 527 3.16 -16.53 -16.03
N VAL A 528 2.23 -17.32 -15.49
CA VAL A 528 2.54 -18.67 -15.02
C VAL A 528 2.63 -19.60 -16.23
N GLY A 529 3.76 -20.28 -16.36
CA GLY A 529 3.97 -21.24 -17.43
C GLY A 529 5.39 -21.78 -17.46
N THR A 530 5.60 -22.68 -18.40
CA THR A 530 6.91 -23.26 -18.72
C THR A 530 7.25 -22.98 -20.18
N ARG A 531 8.54 -22.79 -20.45
CA ARG A 531 9.03 -22.67 -21.82
C ARG A 531 9.09 -24.05 -22.48
N ILE A 532 8.48 -24.18 -23.65
CA ILE A 532 8.49 -25.36 -24.51
C ILE A 532 8.96 -24.90 -25.89
N GLY A 533 10.23 -25.14 -26.20
CA GLY A 533 10.88 -24.62 -27.41
C GLY A 533 10.77 -23.09 -27.50
N ARG A 534 10.08 -22.60 -28.54
CA ARG A 534 9.80 -21.19 -28.77
C ARG A 534 8.57 -20.65 -28.03
N TYR A 535 7.78 -21.52 -27.41
CA TYR A 535 6.52 -21.17 -26.76
C TYR A 535 6.65 -21.06 -25.25
N PHE A 536 5.80 -20.25 -24.64
CA PHE A 536 5.61 -20.17 -23.19
C PHE A 536 4.13 -20.31 -22.85
N LEU A 537 3.81 -21.30 -22.03
CA LEU A 537 2.44 -21.63 -21.65
C LEU A 537 2.40 -22.47 -20.36
N PRO A 538 1.32 -22.38 -19.56
CA PRO A 538 1.03 -23.40 -18.57
C PRO A 538 0.46 -24.66 -19.26
N PHE A 539 0.46 -25.79 -18.56
CA PHE A 539 -0.15 -27.01 -19.11
C PHE A 539 -1.64 -26.86 -19.33
N PHE A 540 -2.31 -26.31 -18.33
CA PHE A 540 -3.73 -25.99 -18.37
C PHE A 540 -3.96 -24.74 -17.55
N ALA A 541 -5.02 -24.04 -17.90
CA ALA A 541 -5.58 -22.96 -17.12
C ALA A 541 -7.10 -23.09 -17.16
N GLY A 542 -7.79 -22.37 -16.28
CA GLY A 542 -9.22 -22.50 -16.19
C GLY A 542 -9.90 -21.48 -15.30
N VAL A 543 -11.23 -21.56 -15.32
CA VAL A 543 -12.10 -20.78 -14.46
C VAL A 543 -12.93 -21.75 -13.62
N ALA A 544 -13.03 -21.47 -12.33
CA ALA A 544 -13.81 -22.25 -11.39
C ALA A 544 -14.95 -21.41 -10.80
N PHE A 545 -16.10 -22.04 -10.64
CA PHE A 545 -17.31 -21.48 -10.03
C PHE A 545 -17.71 -22.37 -8.86
N SER A 546 -17.99 -21.77 -7.71
CA SER A 546 -18.46 -22.48 -6.52
C SER A 546 -19.85 -23.10 -6.70
N ASN A 547 -20.65 -22.56 -7.61
CA ASN A 547 -21.96 -23.10 -7.97
C ASN A 547 -21.99 -23.55 -9.43
N ASN A 548 -22.52 -24.75 -9.67
CA ASN A 548 -22.78 -25.28 -10.98
C ASN A 548 -24.23 -25.01 -11.40
N GLU A 549 -24.42 -23.97 -12.21
CA GLU A 549 -25.72 -23.71 -12.86
C GLU A 549 -25.94 -24.57 -14.11
N PHE A 550 -24.89 -25.21 -14.63
CA PHE A 550 -24.92 -26.06 -15.81
C PHE A 550 -24.82 -27.55 -15.41
N ARG A 551 -25.89 -28.08 -14.81
CA ARG A 551 -25.94 -29.46 -14.33
C ARG A 551 -26.32 -30.42 -15.47
N TRP A 552 -25.33 -31.06 -16.09
CA TRP A 552 -25.54 -32.03 -17.18
C TRP A 552 -26.02 -33.41 -16.73
N SER A 553 -26.18 -33.63 -15.43
CA SER A 553 -26.68 -34.89 -14.86
C SER A 553 -27.55 -34.60 -13.64
N PRO A 554 -28.63 -35.35 -13.41
CA PRO A 554 -29.46 -35.22 -12.21
C PRO A 554 -28.70 -35.56 -10.93
N ARG A 555 -27.55 -36.23 -11.04
CA ARG A 555 -26.67 -36.54 -9.90
C ARG A 555 -25.90 -35.34 -9.40
N LEU A 556 -25.72 -34.31 -10.23
CA LEU A 556 -24.97 -33.10 -9.85
C LEU A 556 -25.85 -32.18 -9.01
N LYS A 557 -25.29 -31.73 -7.91
CA LYS A 557 -25.86 -30.66 -7.09
C LYS A 557 -25.26 -29.32 -7.50
N ARG A 558 -25.90 -28.24 -7.07
CA ARG A 558 -25.44 -26.88 -7.39
C ARG A 558 -24.10 -26.60 -6.71
N GLU A 559 -23.98 -27.01 -5.47
CA GLU A 559 -22.79 -26.91 -4.62
C GLU A 559 -21.62 -27.81 -5.06
N ASP A 560 -21.81 -28.71 -6.05
CA ASP A 560 -20.72 -29.54 -6.58
C ASP A 560 -19.70 -28.71 -7.39
N GLY A 561 -20.02 -27.45 -7.70
CA GLY A 561 -19.15 -26.51 -8.42
C GLY A 561 -18.93 -26.87 -9.88
N LEU A 562 -18.31 -25.94 -10.62
CA LEU A 562 -17.98 -26.10 -12.03
C LEU A 562 -16.58 -25.57 -12.31
N VAL A 563 -15.74 -26.38 -12.94
CA VAL A 563 -14.43 -25.97 -13.45
C VAL A 563 -14.43 -26.11 -14.97
N ARG A 564 -14.00 -25.05 -15.65
CA ARG A 564 -13.75 -25.03 -17.10
C ARG A 564 -12.24 -25.01 -17.28
N LEU A 565 -11.66 -26.06 -17.86
CA LEU A 565 -10.23 -26.17 -18.14
C LEU A 565 -9.94 -26.12 -19.64
N THR A 566 -8.84 -25.48 -20.00
CA THR A 566 -8.30 -25.44 -21.36
C THR A 566 -6.78 -25.66 -21.33
N PRO A 567 -6.19 -26.25 -22.37
CA PRO A 567 -4.74 -26.33 -22.49
C PRO A 567 -4.17 -24.93 -22.69
N GLY A 568 -2.95 -24.68 -22.18
CA GLY A 568 -2.30 -23.39 -22.31
C GLY A 568 -2.96 -22.30 -21.46
N LEU A 569 -2.87 -21.06 -21.93
CA LEU A 569 -3.36 -19.88 -21.24
C LEU A 569 -4.90 -19.91 -21.07
N GLY A 570 -5.38 -19.29 -19.99
CA GLY A 570 -6.78 -19.40 -19.55
C GLY A 570 -7.80 -18.55 -20.31
N THR A 571 -7.37 -17.84 -21.37
CA THR A 571 -8.22 -16.97 -22.21
C THR A 571 -9.42 -17.73 -22.78
N ARG A 572 -9.20 -18.94 -23.33
CA ARG A 572 -10.26 -19.80 -23.88
C ARG A 572 -11.23 -20.34 -22.81
N ALA A 573 -10.83 -20.36 -21.54
CA ALA A 573 -11.71 -20.79 -20.45
C ALA A 573 -12.65 -19.66 -19.99
N VAL A 574 -12.18 -18.42 -20.06
CA VAL A 574 -12.94 -17.20 -19.74
C VAL A 574 -13.92 -16.89 -20.86
N ASP A 575 -13.42 -16.81 -22.09
CA ASP A 575 -14.22 -16.43 -23.26
C ASP A 575 -15.12 -17.58 -23.72
N ARG A 576 -16.28 -17.23 -24.27
CA ARG A 576 -17.14 -18.19 -24.97
C ARG A 576 -16.75 -18.20 -26.44
N LEU A 577 -15.82 -19.09 -26.78
CA LEU A 577 -15.38 -19.26 -28.16
C LEU A 577 -16.33 -20.23 -28.89
N SER A 578 -16.69 -19.89 -30.12
CA SER A 578 -17.55 -20.73 -30.98
C SER A 578 -16.78 -21.87 -31.65
N ASP A 579 -15.45 -21.84 -31.58
CA ASP A 579 -14.56 -22.67 -32.41
C ASP A 579 -13.80 -23.76 -31.64
N ASP A 580 -14.04 -23.93 -30.33
CA ASP A 580 -13.36 -24.91 -29.49
C ASP A 580 -14.12 -25.19 -28.18
N PHE A 581 -13.72 -26.24 -27.45
CA PHE A 581 -14.43 -26.71 -26.27
C PHE A 581 -13.52 -26.76 -25.03
N PRO A 582 -13.91 -26.15 -23.90
CA PRO A 582 -13.25 -26.39 -22.62
C PRO A 582 -13.66 -27.74 -22.04
N VAL A 583 -12.78 -28.35 -21.26
CA VAL A 583 -13.10 -29.53 -20.45
C VAL A 583 -13.87 -29.07 -19.21
N LEU A 584 -15.09 -29.57 -19.06
CA LEU A 584 -15.94 -29.29 -17.90
C LEU A 584 -15.77 -30.36 -16.83
N ILE A 585 -15.54 -29.94 -15.58
CA ILE A 585 -15.38 -30.82 -14.43
C ILE A 585 -16.25 -30.29 -13.29
N ALA A 586 -16.97 -31.16 -12.60
CA ALA A 586 -17.64 -30.84 -11.35
C ALA A 586 -16.77 -31.32 -10.18
N PRO A 587 -16.11 -30.44 -9.40
CA PRO A 587 -15.22 -30.84 -8.30
C PRO A 587 -15.87 -31.77 -7.27
N GLY A 588 -17.17 -31.62 -7.00
CA GLY A 588 -17.90 -32.51 -6.09
C GLY A 588 -18.04 -33.95 -6.61
N GLN A 589 -18.00 -34.14 -7.94
CA GLN A 589 -18.11 -35.45 -8.61
C GLN A 589 -17.20 -35.51 -9.84
N PRO A 590 -15.86 -35.54 -9.68
CA PRO A 590 -14.92 -35.38 -10.80
C PRO A 590 -14.95 -36.54 -11.80
N GLY A 591 -15.42 -37.72 -11.37
CA GLY A 591 -15.61 -38.88 -12.26
C GLY A 591 -16.80 -38.76 -13.22
N LEU A 592 -17.71 -37.80 -13.00
CA LEU A 592 -18.93 -37.64 -13.79
C LEU A 592 -18.69 -36.70 -14.97
N ARG A 593 -18.22 -37.26 -16.09
CA ARG A 593 -17.94 -36.51 -17.31
C ARG A 593 -19.20 -36.10 -18.07
N VAL A 594 -19.11 -34.99 -18.80
CA VAL A 594 -20.16 -34.53 -19.73
C VAL A 594 -20.27 -35.49 -20.91
N ASN A 595 -19.13 -35.80 -21.53
CA ASN A 595 -19.02 -36.67 -22.69
C ASN A 595 -18.50 -38.04 -22.23
N THR A 596 -19.21 -39.11 -22.56
CA THR A 596 -18.90 -40.47 -22.07
C THR A 596 -18.50 -41.42 -23.20
N THR A 597 -19.02 -41.22 -24.42
CA THR A 597 -18.64 -42.04 -25.57
C THR A 597 -17.29 -41.58 -26.15
N PRO A 598 -16.45 -42.50 -26.67
CA PRO A 598 -15.17 -42.13 -27.27
C PRO A 598 -15.28 -41.09 -28.40
N GLU A 599 -16.31 -41.20 -29.23
CA GLU A 599 -16.58 -40.28 -30.34
C GLU A 599 -16.90 -38.86 -29.85
N GLU A 600 -17.75 -38.72 -28.83
CA GLU A 600 -18.05 -37.43 -28.21
C GLU A 600 -16.83 -36.84 -27.51
N ILE A 601 -16.07 -37.67 -26.78
CA ILE A 601 -14.84 -37.22 -26.11
C ILE A 601 -13.87 -36.67 -27.15
N LEU A 602 -13.64 -37.36 -28.27
CA LEU A 602 -12.76 -36.88 -29.35
C LEU A 602 -13.30 -35.59 -30.00
N ARG A 603 -14.61 -35.53 -30.26
CA ARG A 603 -15.25 -34.38 -30.91
C ARG A 603 -15.18 -33.10 -30.07
N TYR A 604 -15.43 -33.23 -28.77
CA TYR A 604 -15.53 -32.13 -27.80
C TYR A 604 -14.26 -31.95 -26.95
N SER A 605 -13.14 -32.57 -27.33
CA SER A 605 -11.83 -32.28 -26.73
C SER A 605 -11.29 -30.94 -27.23
N PRO A 606 -10.52 -30.20 -26.40
CA PRO A 606 -9.86 -28.99 -26.82
C PRO A 606 -8.92 -29.25 -28.01
N LYS A 607 -9.09 -28.50 -29.10
CA LYS A 607 -8.29 -28.64 -30.33
C LYS A 607 -7.24 -27.56 -30.48
N LYS A 608 -7.36 -26.46 -29.74
CA LYS A 608 -6.46 -25.32 -29.81
C LYS A 608 -5.88 -25.01 -28.43
N VAL A 609 -4.71 -24.40 -28.44
CA VAL A 609 -3.98 -23.97 -27.24
C VAL A 609 -3.52 -22.53 -27.42
N ASP A 610 -3.81 -21.70 -26.42
CA ASP A 610 -3.35 -20.32 -26.38
C ASP A 610 -2.01 -20.25 -25.66
N LEU A 611 -1.03 -19.58 -26.27
CA LEU A 611 0.34 -19.53 -25.79
C LEU A 611 1.03 -18.22 -26.18
N ILE A 612 2.21 -17.96 -25.61
CA ILE A 612 3.06 -16.84 -25.99
C ILE A 612 4.19 -17.38 -26.87
N ASN A 613 4.30 -16.88 -28.09
CA ASN A 613 5.45 -17.11 -28.95
C ASN A 613 6.56 -16.15 -28.58
N LEU A 614 7.65 -16.68 -28.01
CA LEU A 614 8.77 -15.87 -27.52
C LEU A 614 9.66 -15.34 -28.65
N GLU A 615 9.64 -15.96 -29.84
CA GLU A 615 10.42 -15.51 -31.00
C GLU A 615 9.72 -14.39 -31.77
N LYS A 616 8.42 -14.56 -32.01
CA LYS A 616 7.57 -13.55 -32.66
C LYS A 616 7.11 -12.45 -31.69
N GLU A 617 7.24 -12.70 -30.39
CA GLU A 617 6.81 -11.82 -29.30
C GLU A 617 5.29 -11.52 -29.30
N VAL A 618 4.49 -12.50 -29.69
CA VAL A 618 3.03 -12.36 -29.78
C VAL A 618 2.30 -13.46 -29.00
N PHE A 619 1.12 -13.13 -28.52
CA PHE A 619 0.11 -14.11 -28.15
C PHE A 619 -0.43 -14.78 -29.43
N GLU A 620 -0.43 -16.11 -29.47
CA GLU A 620 -1.00 -16.85 -30.60
C GLU A 620 -1.75 -18.10 -30.15
N THR A 621 -2.75 -18.47 -30.94
CA THR A 621 -3.52 -19.70 -30.79
C THR A 621 -3.05 -20.70 -31.83
N VAL A 622 -2.56 -21.85 -31.39
CA VAL A 622 -2.08 -22.92 -32.29
C VAL A 622 -2.91 -24.20 -32.11
N PRO A 623 -3.05 -25.05 -33.14
CA PRO A 623 -3.66 -26.36 -32.98
C PRO A 623 -2.81 -27.26 -32.06
N VAL A 624 -3.45 -27.94 -31.12
CA VAL A 624 -2.78 -28.84 -30.16
C VAL A 624 -1.97 -29.93 -30.89
N LYS A 625 -2.52 -30.46 -31.99
CA LYS A 625 -1.84 -31.46 -32.82
C LYS A 625 -0.48 -30.99 -33.35
N ASP A 626 -0.35 -29.71 -33.69
CA ASP A 626 0.87 -29.16 -34.31
C ASP A 626 1.92 -28.97 -33.22
N LEU A 627 1.51 -28.45 -32.05
CA LEU A 627 2.37 -28.35 -30.86
C LEU A 627 2.93 -29.72 -30.44
N VAL A 628 2.07 -30.75 -30.41
CA VAL A 628 2.46 -32.12 -30.04
C VAL A 628 3.32 -32.77 -31.12
N ALA A 629 3.06 -32.51 -32.41
CA ALA A 629 3.90 -33.02 -33.48
C ALA A 629 5.33 -32.43 -33.42
N GLU A 630 5.43 -31.14 -33.08
CA GLU A 630 6.71 -30.41 -33.01
C GLU A 630 7.52 -30.78 -31.74
N TYR A 631 6.88 -30.80 -30.57
CA TYR A 631 7.57 -30.92 -29.28
C TYR A 631 7.23 -32.20 -28.49
N GLY A 632 6.35 -33.06 -28.99
CA GLY A 632 5.93 -34.29 -28.32
C GLY A 632 6.93 -35.46 -28.40
N ARG A 633 8.05 -35.31 -29.14
CA ARG A 633 9.14 -36.31 -29.25
C ARG A 633 10.53 -35.73 -28.94
N ALA A 634 10.62 -34.51 -28.43
CA ALA A 634 11.89 -33.80 -28.28
C ALA A 634 12.70 -34.30 -27.07
N ARG A 635 14.04 -34.16 -27.12
CA ARG A 635 14.95 -34.46 -26.00
C ARG A 635 14.53 -33.65 -24.76
N ALA A 636 14.78 -34.20 -23.57
CA ALA A 636 14.29 -33.79 -22.24
C ALA A 636 14.27 -32.29 -21.83
N ARG A 637 14.82 -31.34 -22.60
CA ARG A 637 14.73 -29.88 -22.35
C ARG A 637 13.66 -29.15 -23.19
N GLU A 638 13.16 -29.78 -24.24
CA GLU A 638 12.17 -29.20 -25.18
C GLU A 638 10.88 -30.04 -25.25
N GLU A 639 10.82 -31.10 -24.45
CA GLU A 639 9.66 -31.99 -24.35
C GLU A 639 8.53 -31.32 -23.58
N ILE A 640 7.27 -31.59 -23.98
CA ILE A 640 6.09 -31.22 -23.18
C ILE A 640 6.08 -32.09 -21.91
N PRO A 641 6.29 -31.53 -20.72
CA PRO A 641 6.37 -32.37 -19.52
C PRO A 641 5.03 -33.06 -19.23
N ASN A 642 5.10 -34.31 -18.77
CA ASN A 642 3.92 -35.13 -18.42
C ASN A 642 2.86 -35.24 -19.53
N LEU A 643 3.27 -35.23 -20.81
CA LEU A 643 2.36 -35.32 -21.97
C LEU A 643 1.34 -36.46 -21.88
N TYR A 644 1.73 -37.60 -21.31
CA TYR A 644 0.89 -38.78 -21.11
C TYR A 644 -0.26 -38.56 -20.10
N GLN A 645 -0.20 -37.52 -19.28
CA GLN A 645 -1.28 -37.11 -18.37
C GLN A 645 -2.26 -36.14 -19.04
N LEU A 646 -1.86 -35.54 -20.17
CA LEU A 646 -2.61 -34.48 -20.86
C LEU A 646 -3.39 -35.01 -22.08
N ILE A 647 -2.93 -36.11 -22.67
CA ILE A 647 -3.48 -36.65 -23.92
C ILE A 647 -3.98 -38.07 -23.69
N SER A 648 -5.17 -38.36 -24.24
CA SER A 648 -5.69 -39.72 -24.37
C SER A 648 -5.65 -40.14 -25.83
N VAL A 649 -5.21 -41.37 -26.10
CA VAL A 649 -5.15 -41.95 -27.44
C VAL A 649 -6.21 -43.04 -27.56
N HIS A 650 -7.05 -42.96 -28.58
CA HIS A 650 -8.02 -44.01 -28.89
C HIS A 650 -7.30 -45.18 -29.57
N ARG A 651 -7.36 -46.39 -29.00
CA ARG A 651 -6.57 -47.54 -29.50
C ARG A 651 -7.04 -48.06 -30.86
N GLU A 652 -8.29 -47.83 -31.24
CA GLU A 652 -8.89 -48.32 -32.48
C GLU A 652 -9.04 -47.21 -33.54
N GLY A 653 -8.44 -46.03 -33.30
CA GLY A 653 -8.45 -44.89 -34.21
C GLY A 653 -7.07 -44.31 -34.41
#